data_AF-A0AAJ1QW61-F1
#
_entry.id   AF-A0AAJ1QW61-F1
#
_cell.length_a   1.000
_cell.length_b   1.000
_cell.length_c   1.000
_cell.angle_alpha   90.00
_cell.angle_beta   90.00
_cell.angle_gamma   90.00
#
_symmetry.space_group_name_H-M   'P 1'
#
loop_
_entity.id
_entity.type
_entity.pdbx_description
1 polymer ?
#
loop_
_entity_poly.entity_id
_entity_poly.type
_entity_poly.pdbx_seq_one_letter_code
_entity_poly.pdbx_strand_id
1 'polypeptide(L)'
;MAKEEHISIPLSHIAEDLELHIFPEGKSKVFKIEEAEAIEFGEFPFQILESQSYEYAFNKKAYRLSCDNKGIVKQSHREKFSGRINPSYYVGTLKLNITHKEKELKREHTFLEVKATKFNSDNIDKSYRENYRFMLEDITEKCTELLLQVNSPIQQHFETDFDKESESLYQQFSFVNSVIGSLEFEEAIQKIISSPKTDWADNEELADIRSVKKFTRSSVKQLISRGNRISIPDSHPLYGKPLKNLPSHIINNRKVEIIDNAENRFIKHALQTYLHFSEKCLGKFKKETRAHKEAKYLTTKLELHLNNSFFKQVSRPTSLNFNSPVLQRKSGYREILKSWLKFDLAAKLTWTGGEDVYNAGKRDISKLYEYWLFFMLYDLFKSKFPLEEIEHDGNSYESLIEKNNKSLNFIIKSGTHTAFSGISEFENRKLNVRFSYNQTFKGDKKLSEKVEGSYTKNMYPDYTLSFWPADTTSEEAEEKELIVHIHFDAKYKVNYSGAIDDTRETEEESERKGDYKNVDLFKMHAYKDAIRRTGGAYILYPGNSIGDMKRGFHEIIPGLGAFALRPSLNNNGTAELSDFIDKIISHLLNRTSQRENIASKTYEITKEGESLPLNEPIPEYINGKKLIPDEAYVLVGYCKSQEHLKWIENNSLYNFRMNTNRGALKLGMETLNAKYLLLHMKGNEFSSKLYKIKKPEYRVTDKATLTRLNYPNPRQKSYLVVSIEKCYDKEFENISWDFKDLKNYKSGRASAIPFTASLPELLSKKID
;
A
#
# COMPACT_ATOMS: atom_id res chain seq x y z
N MET A 1 25.23 -15.39 -18.75
CA MET A 1 26.13 -14.43 -18.07
C MET A 1 27.27 -15.18 -17.39
N ALA A 2 28.51 -14.72 -17.53
CA ALA A 2 29.65 -15.22 -16.77
C ALA A 2 29.93 -14.26 -15.61
N LYS A 3 30.12 -14.79 -14.40
CA LYS A 3 30.64 -14.02 -13.28
C LYS A 3 32.12 -13.71 -13.59
N GLU A 4 32.48 -12.44 -13.62
CA GLU A 4 33.88 -12.03 -13.87
C GLU A 4 34.59 -11.70 -12.55
N GLU A 5 35.92 -11.83 -12.55
CA GLU A 5 36.75 -11.40 -11.41
C GLU A 5 36.86 -9.87 -11.35
N HIS A 6 36.83 -9.21 -12.50
CA HIS A 6 36.83 -7.76 -12.64
C HIS A 6 36.24 -7.36 -13.99
N ILE A 7 35.74 -6.12 -14.08
CA ILE A 7 35.28 -5.51 -15.33
C ILE A 7 36.39 -4.63 -15.89
N SER A 8 36.64 -4.71 -17.21
CA SER A 8 37.49 -3.78 -17.95
C SER A 8 36.67 -3.12 -19.05
N ILE A 9 36.39 -1.82 -18.89
CA ILE A 9 35.59 -1.03 -19.83
C ILE A 9 36.54 -0.33 -20.82
N PRO A 10 36.51 -0.69 -22.13
CA PRO A 10 37.31 -0.01 -23.13
C PRO A 10 36.72 1.38 -23.42
N LEU A 11 37.56 2.42 -23.31
CA LEU A 11 37.20 3.83 -23.49
C LEU A 11 37.91 4.43 -24.72
N SER A 12 38.07 3.62 -25.77
CA SER A 12 38.73 4.01 -27.02
C SER A 12 38.08 5.22 -27.71
N HIS A 13 36.80 5.47 -27.42
CA HIS A 13 36.07 6.64 -27.91
C HIS A 13 36.47 7.96 -27.22
N ILE A 14 37.21 7.90 -26.12
CA ILE A 14 37.74 9.05 -25.37
C ILE A 14 39.24 9.23 -25.68
N ALA A 15 40.01 8.15 -25.56
CA ALA A 15 41.41 8.11 -25.91
C ALA A 15 41.84 6.69 -26.29
N GLU A 16 42.78 6.60 -27.24
CA GLU A 16 43.40 5.33 -27.65
C GLU A 16 43.95 4.59 -26.42
N ASP A 17 43.69 3.29 -26.31
CA ASP A 17 44.09 2.41 -25.20
C ASP A 17 43.74 2.91 -23.78
N LEU A 18 42.67 3.68 -23.61
CA LEU A 18 42.15 4.03 -22.28
C LEU A 18 41.20 2.94 -21.79
N GLU A 19 41.41 2.47 -20.57
CA GLU A 19 40.55 1.48 -19.92
C GLU A 19 40.21 1.90 -18.48
N LEU A 20 38.96 1.60 -18.09
CA LEU A 20 38.50 1.70 -16.71
C LEU A 20 38.31 0.30 -16.14
N HIS A 21 39.09 -0.05 -15.12
CA HIS A 21 38.98 -1.32 -14.41
C HIS A 21 38.12 -1.14 -13.17
N ILE A 22 37.23 -2.11 -12.91
CA ILE A 22 36.34 -2.14 -11.75
C ILE A 22 36.45 -3.51 -11.08
N PHE A 23 36.84 -3.52 -9.81
CA PHE A 23 37.06 -4.70 -8.98
C PHE A 23 36.01 -4.80 -7.87
N PRO A 24 35.38 -5.97 -7.64
CA PRO A 24 34.45 -6.15 -6.53
C PRO A 24 35.17 -6.15 -5.17
N GLU A 25 34.61 -5.45 -4.18
CA GLU A 25 35.07 -5.53 -2.79
C GLU A 25 34.35 -6.65 -2.01
N GLY A 26 35.09 -7.47 -1.25
CA GLY A 26 34.51 -8.48 -0.36
C GLY A 26 33.67 -9.54 -1.09
N LYS A 27 32.39 -9.66 -0.74
CA LYS A 27 31.44 -10.60 -1.38
C LYS A 27 30.77 -10.04 -2.63
N SER A 28 31.19 -8.86 -3.09
CA SER A 28 30.56 -8.19 -4.22
C SER A 28 30.75 -8.96 -5.52
N LYS A 29 29.84 -8.75 -6.49
CA LYS A 29 29.90 -9.42 -7.80
C LYS A 29 29.80 -8.41 -8.94
N VAL A 30 30.46 -8.74 -10.03
CA VAL A 30 30.41 -8.02 -11.30
C VAL A 30 30.03 -8.99 -12.42
N PHE A 31 29.36 -8.47 -13.45
CA PHE A 31 28.87 -9.27 -14.57
C PHE A 31 29.15 -8.58 -15.89
N LYS A 32 29.36 -9.40 -16.92
CA LYS A 32 29.41 -8.99 -18.30
C LYS A 32 28.40 -9.79 -19.11
N ILE A 33 27.61 -9.10 -19.90
CA ILE A 33 26.68 -9.71 -20.87
C ILE A 33 27.11 -9.45 -22.30
N GLU A 34 26.60 -10.26 -23.22
CA GLU A 34 26.79 -10.05 -24.64
C GLU A 34 26.12 -8.74 -25.09
N GLU A 35 26.69 -8.08 -26.09
CA GLU A 35 26.14 -6.83 -26.61
C GLU A 35 24.72 -7.00 -27.17
N ALA A 36 24.42 -8.16 -27.78
CA ALA A 36 23.10 -8.48 -28.27
C ALA A 36 22.05 -8.52 -27.14
N GLU A 37 22.39 -9.17 -26.01
CA GLU A 37 21.54 -9.20 -24.82
C GLU A 37 21.38 -7.79 -24.23
N ALA A 38 22.46 -7.02 -24.12
CA ALA A 38 22.39 -5.65 -23.61
C ALA A 38 21.46 -4.76 -24.45
N ILE A 39 21.48 -4.90 -25.78
CA ILE A 39 20.62 -4.16 -26.69
C ILE A 39 19.14 -4.54 -26.50
N GLU A 40 18.83 -5.83 -26.35
CA GLU A 40 17.47 -6.33 -26.13
C GLU A 40 16.81 -5.72 -24.89
N PHE A 41 17.57 -5.60 -23.79
CA PHE A 41 17.05 -5.06 -22.53
C PHE A 41 17.25 -3.53 -22.38
N GLY A 42 17.86 -2.86 -23.37
CA GLY A 42 18.21 -1.45 -23.28
C GLY A 42 19.28 -1.14 -22.23
N GLU A 43 20.05 -2.14 -21.83
CA GLU A 43 21.05 -2.08 -20.77
C GLU A 43 22.45 -1.81 -21.32
N PHE A 44 23.44 -1.78 -20.42
CA PHE A 44 24.85 -1.75 -20.77
C PHE A 44 25.53 -3.08 -20.43
N PRO A 45 26.53 -3.52 -21.23
CA PRO A 45 27.15 -4.84 -21.08
C PRO A 45 27.82 -5.09 -19.73
N PHE A 46 28.38 -4.04 -19.14
CA PHE A 46 29.11 -4.09 -17.88
C PHE A 46 28.16 -3.75 -16.73
N GLN A 47 28.08 -4.66 -15.75
CA GLN A 47 27.03 -4.59 -14.74
C GLN A 47 27.56 -4.83 -13.33
N ILE A 48 27.06 -4.03 -12.40
CA ILE A 48 27.33 -4.13 -10.96
C ILE A 48 26.02 -4.23 -10.19
N LEU A 49 26.11 -4.48 -8.89
CA LEU A 49 24.97 -4.67 -8.00
C LEU A 49 24.79 -3.44 -7.10
N GLU A 50 23.53 -3.13 -6.80
CA GLU A 50 23.21 -2.11 -5.79
C GLU A 50 23.70 -2.52 -4.40
N SER A 51 23.89 -1.54 -3.50
CA SER A 51 24.28 -1.77 -2.11
C SER A 51 25.58 -2.59 -1.93
N GLN A 52 26.44 -2.59 -2.94
CA GLN A 52 27.77 -3.20 -2.92
C GLN A 52 28.84 -2.15 -3.22
N SER A 53 30.09 -2.47 -2.87
CA SER A 53 31.23 -1.57 -3.06
C SER A 53 32.20 -2.17 -4.07
N TYR A 54 32.77 -1.30 -4.90
CA TYR A 54 33.69 -1.65 -5.96
C TYR A 54 34.87 -0.69 -5.97
N GLU A 55 36.08 -1.19 -6.12
CA GLU A 55 37.25 -0.35 -6.40
C GLU A 55 37.34 -0.10 -7.89
N TYR A 56 37.71 1.11 -8.29
CA TYR A 56 37.98 1.41 -9.70
C TYR A 56 39.36 2.03 -9.87
N ALA A 57 39.96 1.81 -11.04
CA ALA A 57 41.19 2.47 -11.45
C ALA A 57 41.24 2.64 -12.97
N PHE A 58 41.75 3.78 -13.43
CA PHE A 58 42.15 3.94 -14.83
C PHE A 58 43.55 3.37 -15.07
N ASN A 59 43.76 2.76 -16.23
CA ASN A 59 45.11 2.38 -16.67
C ASN A 59 46.02 3.59 -16.91
N LYS A 60 45.45 4.78 -17.16
CA LYS A 60 46.16 6.06 -17.35
C LYS A 60 45.92 7.03 -16.19
N LYS A 61 47.01 7.46 -15.54
CA LYS A 61 46.99 8.30 -14.31
C LYS A 61 46.40 9.71 -14.46
N ALA A 62 46.17 10.19 -15.68
CA ALA A 62 45.69 11.55 -15.93
C ALA A 62 44.16 11.68 -15.88
N TYR A 63 43.43 10.57 -15.84
CA TYR A 63 41.97 10.52 -15.87
C TYR A 63 41.37 10.40 -14.46
N ARG A 64 40.16 10.92 -14.30
CA ARG A 64 39.39 10.93 -13.06
C ARG A 64 37.97 10.48 -13.36
N LEU A 65 37.35 9.83 -12.38
CA LEU A 65 35.96 9.39 -12.44
C LEU A 65 35.13 10.23 -11.49
N SER A 66 33.97 10.66 -11.93
CA SER A 66 32.95 11.28 -11.09
C SER A 66 31.56 10.81 -11.54
N CYS A 67 30.55 11.14 -10.74
CA CYS A 67 29.16 10.87 -11.06
C CYS A 67 28.33 12.09 -10.63
N ASP A 68 27.27 12.39 -11.37
CA ASP A 68 26.34 13.47 -11.04
C ASP A 68 25.70 13.24 -9.66
N ASN A 69 25.48 11.97 -9.29
CA ASN A 69 24.99 11.58 -7.98
C ASN A 69 26.13 11.60 -6.94
N LYS A 70 26.18 12.67 -6.17
CA LYS A 70 27.16 12.86 -5.09
C LYS A 70 27.13 11.66 -4.12
N GLY A 71 28.31 11.09 -3.87
CA GLY A 71 28.48 9.98 -2.92
C GLY A 71 28.60 8.59 -3.55
N ILE A 72 28.16 8.41 -4.81
CA ILE A 72 28.32 7.13 -5.52
C ILE A 72 29.79 6.87 -5.84
N VAL A 73 30.47 7.85 -6.43
CA VAL A 73 31.91 7.74 -6.74
C VAL A 73 32.70 8.53 -5.71
N LYS A 74 33.61 7.86 -5.02
CA LYS A 74 34.55 8.45 -4.05
C LYS A 74 35.97 8.29 -4.56
N GLN A 75 36.60 9.38 -4.98
CA GLN A 75 37.98 9.36 -5.44
C GLN A 75 38.95 9.10 -4.28
N SER A 76 40.03 8.36 -4.54
CA SER A 76 41.10 8.19 -3.57
C SER A 76 41.83 9.51 -3.32
N HIS A 77 42.06 9.83 -2.05
CA HIS A 77 42.85 11.00 -1.65
C HIS A 77 44.34 10.86 -2.03
N ARG A 78 44.85 9.63 -2.10
CA ARG A 78 46.24 9.34 -2.45
C ARG A 78 46.43 9.30 -3.98
N GLU A 79 45.57 8.56 -4.67
CA GLU A 79 45.69 8.29 -6.10
C GLU A 79 44.39 8.67 -6.82
N LYS A 80 44.31 9.91 -7.32
CA LYS A 80 43.05 10.42 -7.88
C LYS A 80 42.54 9.67 -9.14
N PHE A 81 43.38 8.84 -9.78
CA PHE A 81 42.97 7.98 -10.90
C PHE A 81 42.28 6.67 -10.46
N SER A 82 42.19 6.43 -9.16
CA SER A 82 41.48 5.31 -8.53
C SER A 82 40.53 5.80 -7.44
N GLY A 83 39.67 4.90 -6.97
CA GLY A 83 38.70 5.21 -5.92
C GLY A 83 37.69 4.08 -5.74
N ARG A 84 36.52 4.42 -5.20
CA ARG A 84 35.41 3.50 -4.96
C ARG A 84 34.13 3.93 -5.64
N ILE A 85 33.38 2.96 -6.13
CA ILE A 85 32.00 3.09 -6.59
C ILE A 85 31.10 2.37 -5.58
N ASN A 86 30.16 3.09 -5.00
CA ASN A 86 29.14 2.55 -4.11
C ASN A 86 27.76 3.06 -4.57
N PRO A 87 27.02 2.28 -5.37
CA PRO A 87 25.72 2.70 -5.90
C PRO A 87 24.66 2.95 -4.83
N SER A 88 24.83 2.40 -3.62
CA SER A 88 23.86 2.51 -2.51
C SER A 88 22.43 2.09 -2.92
N TYR A 89 21.54 3.06 -3.21
CA TYR A 89 20.15 2.85 -3.62
C TYR A 89 19.92 3.02 -5.13
N TYR A 90 20.96 3.36 -5.88
CA TYR A 90 20.84 3.59 -7.31
C TYR A 90 20.69 2.26 -8.05
N VAL A 91 19.65 2.15 -8.86
CA VAL A 91 19.44 1.04 -9.78
C VAL A 91 19.13 1.60 -11.17
N GLY A 92 19.58 0.91 -12.22
CA GLY A 92 19.51 1.38 -13.61
C GLY A 92 20.86 1.81 -14.16
N THR A 93 20.84 2.68 -15.15
CA THR A 93 22.01 3.05 -15.96
C THR A 93 22.78 4.20 -15.31
N LEU A 94 23.88 3.88 -14.64
CA LEU A 94 24.76 4.84 -14.00
C LEU A 94 25.66 5.53 -15.04
N LYS A 95 25.47 6.83 -15.23
CA LYS A 95 26.38 7.67 -16.01
C LYS A 95 27.61 8.02 -15.17
N LEU A 96 28.78 7.61 -15.65
CA LEU A 96 30.06 7.88 -15.05
C LEU A 96 30.78 8.94 -15.88
N ASN A 97 30.95 10.13 -15.30
CA ASN A 97 31.66 11.21 -15.96
C ASN A 97 33.18 10.99 -15.82
N ILE A 98 33.89 11.24 -16.90
CA ILE A 98 35.33 11.05 -17.03
C ILE A 98 35.94 12.41 -17.35
N THR A 99 36.85 12.85 -16.50
CA THR A 99 37.58 14.11 -16.70
C THR A 99 39.08 13.85 -16.80
N HIS A 100 39.77 14.73 -17.51
CA HIS A 100 41.23 14.70 -17.62
C HIS A 100 41.84 15.87 -16.84
N LYS A 101 43.01 15.68 -16.26
CA LYS A 101 43.68 16.68 -15.41
C LYS A 101 43.95 18.02 -16.13
N GLU A 102 44.29 17.96 -17.42
CA GLU A 102 44.84 19.09 -18.18
C GLU A 102 44.18 19.32 -19.56
N LYS A 103 43.25 18.45 -19.98
CA LYS A 103 42.68 18.48 -21.33
C LYS A 103 41.17 18.51 -21.23
N GLU A 104 40.54 19.30 -22.09
CA GLU A 104 39.10 19.24 -22.31
C GLU A 104 38.77 18.04 -23.20
N LEU A 105 37.80 17.22 -22.80
CA LEU A 105 37.46 15.98 -23.49
C LEU A 105 36.21 16.22 -24.37
N LYS A 106 36.23 15.70 -25.60
CA LYS A 106 35.07 15.82 -26.52
C LYS A 106 33.88 14.93 -26.12
N ARG A 107 34.16 13.82 -25.43
CA ARG A 107 33.18 12.91 -24.84
C ARG A 107 33.67 12.56 -23.44
N GLU A 108 32.84 12.84 -22.45
CA GLU A 108 33.26 12.87 -21.05
C GLU A 108 32.52 11.86 -20.18
N HIS A 109 32.00 10.77 -20.75
CA HIS A 109 31.27 9.80 -19.94
C HIS A 109 31.28 8.38 -20.51
N THR A 110 31.08 7.43 -19.61
CA THR A 110 30.73 6.04 -19.89
C THR A 110 29.52 5.63 -19.07
N PHE A 111 28.94 4.48 -19.37
CA PHE A 111 27.76 3.97 -18.68
C PHE A 111 28.03 2.61 -18.06
N LEU A 112 27.44 2.39 -16.89
CA LEU A 112 27.51 1.15 -16.14
C LEU A 112 26.09 0.78 -15.69
N GLU A 113 25.66 -0.46 -15.89
CA GLU A 113 24.33 -0.88 -15.41
C GLU A 113 24.42 -1.33 -13.95
N VAL A 114 23.54 -0.80 -13.10
CA VAL A 114 23.41 -1.22 -11.70
C VAL A 114 22.13 -2.04 -11.55
N LYS A 115 22.25 -3.25 -11.04
CA LYS A 115 21.14 -4.19 -10.84
C LYS A 115 20.63 -4.21 -9.42
N ALA A 116 19.32 -4.46 -9.30
CA ALA A 116 18.65 -4.73 -8.05
C ALA A 116 19.13 -6.06 -7.45
N THR A 117 19.33 -6.11 -6.12
CA THR A 117 19.74 -7.35 -5.42
C THR A 117 18.62 -7.97 -4.60
N LYS A 118 17.45 -7.33 -4.54
CA LYS A 118 16.47 -7.53 -3.47
C LYS A 118 15.19 -8.25 -3.88
N PHE A 119 14.99 -8.49 -5.17
CA PHE A 119 13.88 -9.30 -5.65
C PHE A 119 14.26 -10.79 -5.67
N ASN A 120 13.41 -11.67 -5.12
CA ASN A 120 13.68 -13.10 -4.98
C ASN A 120 14.05 -13.82 -6.28
N SER A 121 15.24 -14.40 -6.35
CA SER A 121 15.44 -15.80 -6.75
C SER A 121 16.91 -16.20 -6.58
N ASP A 122 17.20 -17.50 -6.69
CA ASP A 122 18.55 -18.06 -6.80
C ASP A 122 19.34 -17.50 -8.02
N ASN A 123 18.66 -16.76 -8.92
CA ASN A 123 19.21 -16.07 -10.07
C ASN A 123 18.81 -14.58 -10.10
N ILE A 124 19.63 -13.75 -9.44
CA ILE A 124 19.45 -12.30 -9.25
C ILE A 124 19.08 -11.55 -10.55
N ASP A 125 19.54 -12.05 -11.71
CA ASP A 125 19.41 -11.36 -13.00
C ASP A 125 18.03 -11.46 -13.65
N LYS A 126 17.40 -12.65 -13.63
CA LYS A 126 16.05 -12.84 -14.20
C LYS A 126 15.02 -12.13 -13.35
N SER A 127 15.15 -12.29 -12.04
CA SER A 127 14.26 -11.69 -11.04
C SER A 127 14.14 -10.17 -11.20
N TYR A 128 15.24 -9.41 -11.34
CA TYR A 128 15.13 -7.96 -11.48
C TYR A 128 14.35 -7.52 -12.73
N ARG A 129 14.69 -8.08 -13.89
CA ARG A 129 14.07 -7.71 -15.18
C ARG A 129 12.61 -8.10 -15.23
N GLU A 130 12.28 -9.31 -14.78
CA GLU A 130 10.92 -9.83 -14.73
C GLU A 130 10.06 -9.02 -13.75
N ASN A 131 10.53 -8.78 -12.52
CA ASN A 131 9.77 -8.05 -11.51
C ASN A 131 9.56 -6.58 -11.85
N TYR A 132 10.59 -5.90 -12.40
CA TYR A 132 10.45 -4.51 -12.85
C TYR A 132 9.45 -4.39 -14.01
N ARG A 133 9.57 -5.27 -15.02
CA ARG A 133 8.63 -5.30 -16.16
C ARG A 133 7.22 -5.61 -15.70
N PHE A 134 7.06 -6.61 -14.83
CA PHE A 134 5.78 -7.00 -14.28
C PHE A 134 5.09 -5.84 -13.55
N MET A 135 5.76 -5.17 -12.62
CA MET A 135 5.17 -4.02 -11.91
C MET A 135 4.70 -2.93 -12.87
N LEU A 136 5.50 -2.64 -13.91
CA LEU A 136 5.12 -1.68 -14.93
C LEU A 136 3.92 -2.14 -15.75
N GLU A 137 3.92 -3.36 -16.25
CA GLU A 137 2.84 -3.96 -17.03
C GLU A 137 1.53 -3.96 -16.24
N ASP A 138 1.58 -4.38 -14.98
CA ASP A 138 0.43 -4.46 -14.06
C ASP A 138 -0.14 -3.05 -13.77
N ILE A 139 0.71 -2.08 -13.40
CA ILE A 139 0.30 -0.68 -13.23
C ILE A 139 -0.33 -0.14 -14.53
N THR A 140 0.26 -0.44 -15.69
CA THR A 140 -0.28 -0.01 -16.99
C THR A 140 -1.67 -0.60 -17.24
N GLU A 141 -1.84 -1.88 -16.94
CA GLU A 141 -3.12 -2.56 -17.06
C GLU A 141 -4.17 -1.93 -16.15
N LYS A 142 -3.84 -1.70 -14.87
CA LYS A 142 -4.75 -1.06 -13.90
C LYS A 142 -5.15 0.35 -14.31
N CYS A 143 -4.19 1.18 -14.73
CA CYS A 143 -4.49 2.50 -15.27
C CYS A 143 -5.40 2.44 -16.50
N THR A 144 -5.19 1.47 -17.40
CA THR A 144 -6.04 1.29 -18.58
C THR A 144 -7.45 0.84 -18.18
N GLU A 145 -7.60 -0.08 -17.22
CA GLU A 145 -8.90 -0.52 -16.73
C GLU A 145 -9.69 0.63 -16.11
N LEU A 146 -9.03 1.45 -15.26
CA LEU A 146 -9.64 2.65 -14.67
C LEU A 146 -10.06 3.65 -15.76
N LEU A 147 -9.27 3.81 -16.82
CA LEU A 147 -9.63 4.66 -17.97
C LEU A 147 -10.89 4.18 -18.70
N LEU A 148 -11.00 2.88 -18.91
CA LEU A 148 -12.15 2.27 -19.59
C LEU A 148 -13.43 2.36 -18.75
N GLN A 149 -13.32 2.38 -17.42
CA GLN A 149 -14.47 2.58 -16.53
C GLN A 149 -15.04 4.00 -16.63
N VAL A 150 -14.18 5.02 -16.79
CA VAL A 150 -14.59 6.43 -16.87
C VAL A 150 -15.12 6.80 -18.27
N ASN A 151 -14.55 6.22 -19.33
CA ASN A 151 -14.88 6.55 -20.70
C ASN A 151 -15.68 5.43 -21.38
N SER A 152 -16.97 5.65 -21.59
CA SER A 152 -17.78 4.81 -22.50
C SER A 152 -17.14 4.79 -23.90
N PRO A 153 -17.02 3.63 -24.57
CA PRO A 153 -16.23 3.44 -25.78
C PRO A 153 -16.94 3.96 -27.05
N ILE A 154 -17.30 5.25 -27.06
CA ILE A 154 -17.91 5.91 -28.22
C ILE A 154 -17.10 7.16 -28.54
N GLN A 155 -16.12 6.95 -29.42
CA GLN A 155 -15.43 7.94 -30.26
C GLN A 155 -14.86 9.17 -29.55
N GLN A 156 -13.60 9.11 -29.12
CA GLN A 156 -12.78 10.32 -29.02
C GLN A 156 -11.39 10.04 -29.61
N HIS A 157 -11.15 10.56 -30.81
CA HIS A 157 -9.80 10.65 -31.40
C HIS A 157 -9.04 11.75 -30.66
N PHE A 158 -8.23 11.36 -29.69
CA PHE A 158 -7.24 12.26 -29.09
C PHE A 158 -5.90 12.05 -29.80
N GLU A 159 -5.23 13.12 -30.22
CA GLU A 159 -3.88 13.07 -30.78
C GLU A 159 -2.83 13.12 -29.66
N THR A 160 -1.78 12.30 -29.76
CA THR A 160 -0.65 12.36 -28.82
C THR A 160 0.16 13.63 -29.07
N ASP A 161 0.31 14.46 -28.04
CA ASP A 161 1.17 15.65 -28.07
C ASP A 161 2.63 15.23 -27.87
N PHE A 162 3.40 15.26 -28.95
CA PHE A 162 4.82 14.91 -28.92
C PHE A 162 5.70 16.05 -28.40
N ASP A 163 5.20 17.27 -28.24
CA ASP A 163 5.99 18.46 -27.91
C ASP A 163 6.19 18.68 -26.40
N LYS A 164 5.84 17.66 -25.60
CA LYS A 164 6.12 17.61 -24.15
C LYS A 164 7.60 17.47 -23.84
N GLU A 165 7.95 17.72 -22.57
CA GLU A 165 9.29 17.48 -22.03
C GLU A 165 9.75 16.03 -22.26
N SER A 166 11.06 15.85 -22.46
CA SER A 166 11.65 14.55 -22.82
C SER A 166 11.38 13.43 -21.80
N GLU A 167 11.15 13.78 -20.54
CA GLU A 167 10.90 12.82 -19.45
C GLU A 167 9.47 12.26 -19.53
N SER A 168 8.48 13.12 -19.75
CA SER A 168 7.09 12.70 -19.99
C SER A 168 6.97 11.84 -21.26
N LEU A 169 7.73 12.15 -22.31
CA LEU A 169 7.75 11.35 -23.54
C LEU A 169 8.37 9.96 -23.32
N TYR A 170 9.41 9.84 -22.50
CA TYR A 170 10.00 8.55 -22.16
C TYR A 170 9.08 7.69 -21.28
N GLN A 171 8.34 8.32 -20.36
CA GLN A 171 7.29 7.65 -19.60
C GLN A 171 6.23 7.05 -20.52
N GLN A 172 5.67 7.84 -21.45
CA GLN A 172 4.70 7.36 -22.44
C GLN A 172 5.26 6.22 -23.29
N PHE A 173 6.52 6.36 -23.76
CA PHE A 173 7.20 5.31 -24.49
C PHE A 173 7.33 4.03 -23.64
N SER A 174 7.67 4.14 -22.36
CA SER A 174 7.81 2.99 -21.46
C SER A 174 6.48 2.26 -21.25
N PHE A 175 5.37 2.99 -21.09
CA PHE A 175 4.02 2.42 -21.03
C PHE A 175 3.62 1.73 -22.34
N VAL A 176 3.96 2.31 -23.49
CA VAL A 176 3.70 1.69 -24.79
C VAL A 176 4.54 0.43 -24.97
N ASN A 177 5.82 0.49 -24.57
CA ASN A 177 6.76 -0.61 -24.67
C ASN A 177 6.37 -1.77 -23.73
N SER A 178 5.78 -1.52 -22.56
CA SER A 178 5.26 -2.59 -21.70
C SER A 178 4.09 -3.35 -22.35
N VAL A 179 3.26 -2.67 -23.14
CA VAL A 179 2.13 -3.31 -23.85
C VAL A 179 2.60 -4.08 -25.08
N ILE A 180 3.43 -3.46 -25.93
CA ILE A 180 3.78 -3.97 -27.27
C ILE A 180 5.06 -4.81 -27.26
N GLY A 181 5.98 -4.53 -26.33
CA GLY A 181 7.21 -5.28 -26.16
C GLY A 181 7.04 -6.60 -25.40
N SER A 182 5.82 -6.92 -24.94
CA SER A 182 5.49 -8.14 -24.20
C SER A 182 5.60 -9.40 -25.04
N LEU A 183 5.87 -10.54 -24.39
CA LEU A 183 5.92 -11.86 -25.04
C LEU A 183 4.55 -12.23 -25.64
N GLU A 184 3.47 -11.92 -24.92
CA GLU A 184 2.10 -12.17 -25.34
C GLU A 184 1.77 -11.49 -26.68
N PHE A 185 2.25 -10.26 -26.87
CA PHE A 185 2.08 -9.53 -28.12
C PHE A 185 2.79 -10.21 -29.28
N GLU A 186 4.02 -10.69 -29.06
CA GLU A 186 4.80 -11.39 -30.09
C GLU A 186 4.17 -12.73 -30.46
N GLU A 187 3.73 -13.52 -29.47
CA GLU A 187 3.01 -14.77 -29.69
C GLU A 187 1.71 -14.53 -30.47
N ALA A 188 0.99 -13.44 -30.19
CA ALA A 188 -0.22 -13.06 -30.93
C ALA A 188 0.08 -12.78 -32.41
N ILE A 189 1.16 -12.06 -32.72
CA ILE A 189 1.59 -11.82 -34.11
C ILE A 189 1.97 -13.12 -34.81
N GLN A 190 2.75 -13.98 -34.16
CA GLN A 190 3.14 -15.29 -34.74
C GLN A 190 1.92 -16.18 -35.00
N LYS A 191 0.93 -16.14 -34.10
CA LYS A 191 -0.35 -16.86 -34.27
C LYS A 191 -1.17 -16.35 -35.46
N ILE A 192 -1.18 -15.04 -35.68
CA ILE A 192 -1.84 -14.43 -36.86
C ILE A 192 -1.12 -14.84 -38.14
N ILE A 193 0.21 -14.82 -38.16
CA ILE A 193 1.01 -15.18 -39.36
C ILE A 193 0.84 -16.68 -39.68
N SER A 194 0.82 -17.55 -38.67
CA SER A 194 0.69 -19.00 -38.85
C SER A 194 -0.74 -19.45 -39.19
N SER A 195 -1.76 -18.76 -38.69
CA SER A 195 -3.17 -19.07 -38.95
C SER A 195 -4.00 -17.81 -39.24
N PRO A 196 -3.75 -17.13 -40.38
CA PRO A 196 -4.45 -15.90 -40.69
C PRO A 196 -5.92 -16.16 -40.97
N LYS A 197 -6.76 -15.14 -40.73
CA LYS A 197 -8.10 -15.10 -41.31
C LYS A 197 -7.93 -15.06 -42.82
N THR A 198 -8.58 -15.99 -43.51
CA THR A 198 -8.72 -15.99 -44.96
C THR A 198 -10.16 -15.74 -45.34
N ASP A 199 -10.35 -15.03 -46.45
CA ASP A 199 -11.64 -14.90 -47.12
C ASP A 199 -11.57 -15.58 -48.49
N TRP A 200 -12.72 -15.94 -49.03
CA TRP A 200 -12.80 -16.54 -50.35
C TRP A 200 -12.94 -15.45 -51.40
N ALA A 201 -12.02 -15.43 -52.37
CA ALA A 201 -12.15 -14.62 -53.58
C ALA A 201 -12.23 -15.51 -54.81
N ASP A 202 -12.94 -15.02 -55.82
CA ASP A 202 -12.94 -15.64 -57.14
C ASP A 202 -11.68 -15.18 -57.88
N ASN A 203 -10.84 -16.12 -58.27
CA ASN A 203 -9.69 -15.89 -59.14
C ASN A 203 -10.00 -16.43 -60.53
N GLU A 204 -9.96 -15.56 -61.52
CA GLU A 204 -10.15 -15.95 -62.92
C GLU A 204 -8.82 -16.46 -63.47
N GLU A 205 -8.76 -17.76 -63.78
CA GLU A 205 -7.57 -18.38 -64.37
C GLU A 205 -7.87 -18.93 -65.77
N LEU A 206 -6.86 -18.88 -66.63
CA LEU A 206 -6.88 -19.54 -67.92
C LEU A 206 -6.59 -21.03 -67.73
N ALA A 207 -7.62 -21.84 -67.53
CA ALA A 207 -7.47 -23.27 -67.30
C ALA A 207 -7.67 -24.08 -68.59
N ASP A 208 -6.88 -25.15 -68.76
CA ASP A 208 -7.17 -26.18 -69.76
C ASP A 208 -8.59 -26.72 -69.53
N ILE A 209 -9.38 -26.83 -70.59
CA ILE A 209 -10.77 -27.30 -70.49
C ILE A 209 -10.90 -28.66 -69.78
N ARG A 210 -9.88 -29.51 -69.91
CA ARG A 210 -9.83 -30.86 -69.33
C ARG A 210 -9.59 -30.87 -67.82
N SER A 211 -9.01 -29.80 -67.26
CA SER A 211 -8.74 -29.69 -65.82
C SER A 211 -9.94 -29.11 -65.03
N VAL A 212 -10.95 -28.58 -65.73
CA VAL A 212 -12.12 -27.96 -65.12
C VAL A 212 -13.13 -29.03 -64.69
N LYS A 213 -13.30 -29.19 -63.37
CA LYS A 213 -14.19 -30.20 -62.78
C LYS A 213 -15.68 -29.80 -62.74
N LYS A 214 -15.98 -28.50 -62.63
CA LYS A 214 -17.35 -27.97 -62.53
C LYS A 214 -17.53 -26.81 -63.49
N PHE A 215 -18.48 -26.93 -64.42
CA PHE A 215 -18.78 -25.88 -65.38
C PHE A 215 -19.88 -24.96 -64.86
N THR A 216 -19.61 -23.66 -64.82
CA THR A 216 -20.61 -22.63 -64.51
C THR A 216 -21.32 -22.19 -65.80
N ARG A 217 -22.40 -21.41 -65.69
CA ARG A 217 -23.09 -20.84 -66.87
C ARG A 217 -22.16 -20.02 -67.76
N SER A 218 -21.17 -19.31 -67.19
CA SER A 218 -20.16 -18.57 -67.97
C SER A 218 -19.18 -19.53 -68.65
N SER A 219 -18.72 -20.58 -67.96
CA SER A 219 -17.86 -21.62 -68.54
C SER A 219 -18.52 -22.33 -69.73
N VAL A 220 -19.82 -22.65 -69.63
CA VAL A 220 -20.58 -23.30 -70.72
C VAL A 220 -20.71 -22.38 -71.94
N LYS A 221 -20.95 -21.08 -71.74
CA LYS A 221 -20.96 -20.09 -72.85
C LYS A 221 -19.61 -20.04 -73.57
N GLN A 222 -18.51 -20.13 -72.82
CA GLN A 222 -17.16 -20.10 -73.39
C GLN A 222 -16.84 -21.33 -74.26
N LEU A 223 -17.51 -22.46 -74.06
CA LEU A 223 -17.40 -23.64 -74.95
C LEU A 223 -17.81 -23.31 -76.39
N ILE A 224 -18.74 -22.36 -76.56
CA ILE A 224 -19.30 -21.98 -77.86
C ILE A 224 -18.66 -20.72 -78.41
N SER A 225 -18.21 -19.78 -77.57
CA SER A 225 -17.71 -18.48 -78.04
C SER A 225 -16.18 -18.36 -78.13
N ARG A 226 -15.42 -19.14 -77.36
CA ARG A 226 -13.97 -18.92 -77.21
C ARG A 226 -13.15 -19.52 -78.37
N GLY A 227 -12.05 -18.84 -78.71
CA GLY A 227 -11.11 -19.22 -79.78
C GLY A 227 -10.04 -20.22 -79.34
N ASN A 228 -9.12 -20.58 -80.24
CA ASN A 228 -8.06 -21.59 -80.06
C ASN A 228 -8.61 -22.99 -79.72
N ARG A 229 -9.16 -23.67 -80.73
CA ARG A 229 -9.95 -24.89 -80.57
C ARG A 229 -9.23 -26.15 -81.02
N ILE A 230 -9.47 -27.23 -80.30
CA ILE A 230 -9.00 -28.57 -80.56
C ILE A 230 -10.19 -29.39 -81.09
N SER A 231 -9.98 -30.11 -82.19
CA SER A 231 -10.98 -31.03 -82.74
C SER A 231 -11.20 -32.19 -81.78
N ILE A 232 -12.47 -32.54 -81.56
CA ILE A 232 -12.83 -33.69 -80.73
C ILE A 232 -12.84 -34.93 -81.64
N PRO A 233 -12.33 -36.10 -81.20
CA PRO A 233 -12.45 -37.34 -81.96
C PRO A 233 -13.91 -37.71 -82.24
N ASP A 234 -14.16 -38.32 -83.40
CA ASP A 234 -15.51 -38.71 -83.86
C ASP A 234 -16.21 -39.70 -82.92
N SER A 235 -15.44 -40.46 -82.12
CA SER A 235 -15.95 -41.43 -81.13
C SER A 235 -16.36 -40.80 -79.79
N HIS A 236 -16.13 -39.50 -79.58
CA HIS A 236 -16.40 -38.84 -78.30
C HIS A 236 -17.89 -38.51 -78.14
N PRO A 237 -18.51 -38.70 -76.96
CA PRO A 237 -19.96 -38.47 -76.76
C PRO A 237 -20.48 -37.06 -77.05
N LEU A 238 -19.59 -36.06 -77.06
CA LEU A 238 -19.91 -34.67 -77.40
C LEU A 238 -19.87 -34.38 -78.91
N TYR A 239 -19.21 -35.26 -79.67
CA TYR A 239 -19.14 -35.17 -81.12
C TYR A 239 -20.53 -35.46 -81.70
N GLY A 240 -21.15 -34.47 -82.35
CA GLY A 240 -22.52 -34.57 -82.86
C GLY A 240 -23.64 -34.12 -81.92
N LYS A 241 -23.31 -33.63 -80.70
CA LYS A 241 -24.24 -32.92 -79.82
C LYS A 241 -23.54 -31.73 -79.12
N PRO A 242 -23.81 -30.46 -79.48
CA PRO A 242 -23.74 -29.76 -80.76
C PRO A 242 -22.31 -29.28 -81.12
N LEU A 243 -21.25 -29.91 -80.59
CA LEU A 243 -19.87 -29.42 -80.68
C LEU A 243 -18.98 -30.36 -81.52
N LYS A 244 -18.26 -29.83 -82.52
CA LYS A 244 -17.22 -30.56 -83.29
C LYS A 244 -15.80 -30.29 -82.79
N ASN A 245 -15.62 -29.16 -82.10
CA ASN A 245 -14.37 -28.69 -81.56
C ASN A 245 -14.63 -27.99 -80.21
N LEU A 246 -13.62 -28.00 -79.35
CA LEU A 246 -13.67 -27.36 -78.04
C LEU A 246 -12.50 -26.38 -77.89
N PRO A 247 -12.66 -25.27 -77.17
CA PRO A 247 -11.53 -24.42 -76.84
C PRO A 247 -10.51 -25.21 -76.00
N SER A 248 -9.21 -25.03 -76.28
CA SER A 248 -8.13 -25.65 -75.51
C SER A 248 -8.12 -25.19 -74.05
N HIS A 249 -8.45 -23.92 -73.81
CA HIS A 249 -8.53 -23.31 -72.49
C HIS A 249 -9.84 -22.52 -72.33
N ILE A 250 -10.37 -22.46 -71.11
CA ILE A 250 -11.51 -21.60 -70.72
C ILE A 250 -11.13 -20.73 -69.52
N ILE A 251 -11.76 -19.57 -69.36
CA ILE A 251 -11.68 -18.79 -68.12
C ILE A 251 -12.49 -19.54 -67.08
N ASN A 252 -11.80 -20.02 -66.06
CA ASN A 252 -12.38 -20.71 -64.94
C ASN A 252 -12.28 -19.83 -63.69
N ASN A 253 -13.38 -19.73 -62.94
CA ASN A 253 -13.40 -18.98 -61.70
C ASN A 253 -13.14 -19.97 -60.57
N ARG A 254 -11.90 -19.95 -60.07
CA ARG A 254 -11.49 -20.78 -58.95
C ARG A 254 -11.60 -19.96 -57.68
N LYS A 255 -12.27 -20.52 -56.67
CA LYS A 255 -12.22 -19.96 -55.33
C LYS A 255 -10.83 -20.16 -54.75
N VAL A 256 -10.14 -19.06 -54.48
CA VAL A 256 -8.85 -19.03 -53.79
C VAL A 256 -9.03 -18.34 -52.44
N GLU A 257 -8.24 -18.77 -51.47
CA GLU A 257 -8.17 -18.10 -50.19
C GLU A 257 -7.30 -16.85 -50.33
N ILE A 258 -7.86 -15.70 -49.98
CA ILE A 258 -7.13 -14.44 -49.89
C ILE A 258 -6.93 -14.07 -48.43
N ILE A 259 -5.72 -13.61 -48.12
CA ILE A 259 -5.38 -13.08 -46.80
C ILE A 259 -5.65 -11.58 -46.69
N ASP A 260 -5.92 -10.88 -47.79
CA ASP A 260 -6.18 -9.45 -47.76
C ASP A 260 -7.64 -9.13 -47.39
N ASN A 261 -7.94 -9.12 -46.10
CA ASN A 261 -9.25 -8.80 -45.53
C ASN A 261 -9.19 -7.65 -44.51
N ALA A 262 -10.35 -7.16 -44.07
CA ALA A 262 -10.43 -6.02 -43.16
C ALA A 262 -9.68 -6.26 -41.84
N GLU A 263 -9.73 -7.46 -41.29
CA GLU A 263 -9.06 -7.83 -40.05
C GLU A 263 -7.54 -7.83 -40.20
N ASN A 264 -7.00 -8.45 -41.24
CA ASN A 264 -5.55 -8.45 -41.49
C ASN A 264 -5.02 -7.05 -41.82
N ARG A 265 -5.81 -6.26 -42.56
CA ARG A 265 -5.50 -4.84 -42.83
C ARG A 265 -5.46 -4.03 -41.54
N PHE A 266 -6.35 -4.31 -40.58
CA PHE A 266 -6.32 -3.70 -39.25
C PHE A 266 -5.02 -4.06 -38.50
N ILE A 267 -4.62 -5.33 -38.46
CA ILE A 267 -3.37 -5.74 -37.79
C ILE A 267 -2.15 -5.03 -38.40
N LYS A 268 -2.07 -4.97 -39.74
CA LYS A 268 -1.01 -4.24 -40.44
C LYS A 268 -0.99 -2.76 -40.04
N HIS A 269 -2.17 -2.13 -39.99
CA HIS A 269 -2.30 -0.73 -39.59
C HIS A 269 -1.87 -0.50 -38.14
N ALA A 270 -2.24 -1.40 -37.22
CA ALA A 270 -1.84 -1.31 -35.83
C ALA A 270 -0.32 -1.29 -35.68
N LEU A 271 0.36 -2.24 -36.31
CA LEU A 271 1.83 -2.32 -36.32
C LEU A 271 2.48 -1.09 -36.94
N GLN A 272 1.93 -0.55 -38.02
CA GLN A 272 2.44 0.67 -38.65
C GLN A 272 2.32 1.90 -37.75
N THR A 273 1.23 2.02 -37.02
CA THR A 273 1.04 3.13 -36.06
C THR A 273 2.01 3.00 -34.88
N TYR A 274 2.25 1.79 -34.37
CA TYR A 274 3.24 1.55 -33.32
C TYR A 274 4.67 1.87 -33.78
N LEU A 275 4.99 1.49 -35.02
CA LEU A 275 6.28 1.81 -35.64
C LEU A 275 6.46 3.32 -35.74
N HIS A 276 5.47 4.03 -36.29
CA HIS A 276 5.51 5.50 -36.42
C HIS A 276 5.67 6.21 -35.07
N PHE A 277 5.00 5.72 -34.02
CA PHE A 277 5.17 6.23 -32.67
C PHE A 277 6.61 6.00 -32.15
N SER A 278 7.14 4.79 -32.33
CA SER A 278 8.49 4.42 -31.89
C SER A 278 9.59 5.20 -32.63
N GLU A 279 9.43 5.43 -33.93
CA GLU A 279 10.33 6.25 -34.75
C GLU A 279 10.33 7.72 -34.31
N LYS A 280 9.16 8.29 -34.00
CA LYS A 280 9.05 9.64 -33.45
C LYS A 280 9.76 9.78 -32.10
N CYS A 281 9.55 8.82 -31.19
CA CYS A 281 10.25 8.78 -29.91
C CYS A 281 11.77 8.64 -30.12
N LEU A 282 12.19 7.73 -31.01
CA LEU A 282 13.60 7.52 -31.35
C LEU A 282 14.29 8.80 -31.86
N GLY A 283 13.59 9.59 -32.68
CA GLY A 283 14.07 10.85 -33.22
C GLY A 283 14.21 11.97 -32.17
N LYS A 284 13.39 11.96 -31.11
CA LYS A 284 13.45 12.94 -30.01
C LYS A 284 14.42 12.52 -28.89
N PHE A 285 14.67 11.23 -28.68
CA PHE A 285 15.59 10.76 -27.65
C PHE A 285 17.07 11.00 -28.01
N LYS A 286 17.83 11.47 -27.03
CA LYS A 286 19.28 11.70 -27.19
C LYS A 286 19.99 10.38 -27.52
N LYS A 287 20.88 10.41 -28.51
CA LYS A 287 21.69 9.24 -28.92
C LYS A 287 22.50 8.70 -27.74
N GLU A 288 22.78 7.39 -27.77
CA GLU A 288 23.54 6.64 -26.74
C GLU A 288 22.87 6.55 -25.35
N THR A 289 21.67 7.11 -25.18
CA THR A 289 20.85 6.91 -23.97
C THR A 289 20.10 5.58 -24.01
N ARG A 290 19.69 5.08 -22.83
CA ARG A 290 18.80 3.92 -22.68
C ARG A 290 17.52 4.07 -23.48
N ALA A 291 16.82 5.21 -23.32
CA ALA A 291 15.59 5.50 -24.03
C ALA A 291 15.74 5.35 -25.55
N HIS A 292 16.87 5.84 -26.10
CA HIS A 292 17.18 5.69 -27.52
C HIS A 292 17.44 4.23 -27.92
N LYS A 293 18.16 3.45 -27.10
CA LYS A 293 18.40 2.02 -27.34
C LYS A 293 17.11 1.21 -27.33
N GLU A 294 16.26 1.41 -26.32
CA GLU A 294 14.96 0.72 -26.20
C GLU A 294 14.04 1.06 -27.38
N ALA A 295 13.94 2.35 -27.73
CA ALA A 295 13.16 2.78 -28.89
C ALA A 295 13.70 2.20 -30.20
N LYS A 296 15.02 2.14 -30.37
CA LYS A 296 15.66 1.54 -31.56
C LYS A 296 15.38 0.05 -31.66
N TYR A 297 15.47 -0.67 -30.54
CA TYR A 297 15.18 -2.10 -30.49
C TYR A 297 13.71 -2.39 -30.86
N LEU A 298 12.77 -1.67 -30.24
CA LEU A 298 11.34 -1.82 -30.55
C LEU A 298 11.03 -1.48 -32.02
N THR A 299 11.60 -0.39 -32.54
CA THR A 299 11.48 0.02 -33.96
C THR A 299 11.96 -1.10 -34.88
N THR A 300 13.17 -1.63 -34.64
CA THR A 300 13.76 -2.72 -35.45
C THR A 300 12.89 -3.98 -35.40
N LYS A 301 12.34 -4.32 -34.23
CA LYS A 301 11.46 -5.48 -34.04
C LYS A 301 10.15 -5.32 -34.83
N LEU A 302 9.52 -4.14 -34.77
CA LEU A 302 8.30 -3.83 -35.51
C LEU A 302 8.53 -3.83 -37.03
N GLU A 303 9.66 -3.29 -37.51
CA GLU A 303 10.07 -3.37 -38.91
C GLU A 303 10.25 -4.82 -39.37
N LEU A 304 10.87 -5.67 -38.55
CA LEU A 304 11.05 -7.09 -38.85
C LEU A 304 9.70 -7.79 -39.03
N HIS A 305 8.74 -7.54 -38.15
CA HIS A 305 7.38 -8.08 -38.29
C HIS A 305 6.70 -7.59 -39.58
N LEU A 306 6.75 -6.28 -39.87
CA LEU A 306 6.14 -5.70 -41.07
C LEU A 306 6.80 -6.15 -42.37
N ASN A 307 8.08 -6.54 -42.34
CA ASN A 307 8.82 -7.05 -43.49
C ASN A 307 8.50 -8.52 -43.84
N ASN A 308 7.74 -9.22 -43.00
CA ASN A 308 7.27 -10.57 -43.27
C ASN A 308 6.43 -10.64 -44.57
N SER A 309 6.57 -11.74 -45.33
CA SER A 309 5.85 -11.95 -46.60
C SER A 309 4.33 -11.89 -46.45
N PHE A 310 3.80 -12.22 -45.27
CA PHE A 310 2.40 -12.07 -44.91
C PHE A 310 1.92 -10.61 -45.04
N PHE A 311 2.56 -9.67 -44.34
CA PHE A 311 2.14 -8.27 -44.33
C PHE A 311 2.41 -7.55 -45.65
N LYS A 312 3.32 -8.06 -46.48
CA LYS A 312 3.54 -7.55 -47.85
C LYS A 312 2.34 -7.78 -48.78
N GLN A 313 1.57 -8.84 -48.55
CA GLN A 313 0.38 -9.20 -49.35
C GLN A 313 -0.92 -8.53 -48.85
N VAL A 314 -0.89 -7.92 -47.66
CA VAL A 314 -2.03 -7.23 -47.06
C VAL A 314 -2.03 -5.76 -47.46
N SER A 315 -3.17 -5.24 -47.93
CA SER A 315 -3.32 -3.86 -48.38
C SER A 315 -3.41 -2.87 -47.21
N ARG A 316 -3.45 -1.57 -47.50
CA ARG A 316 -3.78 -0.55 -46.47
C ARG A 316 -5.26 -0.66 -46.08
N PRO A 317 -5.63 -0.41 -44.82
CA PRO A 317 -7.04 -0.40 -44.43
C PRO A 317 -7.80 0.72 -45.14
N THR A 318 -9.02 0.43 -45.58
CA THR A 318 -9.98 1.41 -46.11
C THR A 318 -10.96 1.89 -45.03
N SER A 319 -11.23 1.06 -44.03
CA SER A 319 -12.01 1.38 -42.82
C SER A 319 -11.59 0.44 -41.67
N LEU A 320 -11.75 0.89 -40.42
CA LEU A 320 -11.46 0.10 -39.23
C LEU A 320 -12.78 -0.33 -38.60
N ASN A 321 -13.10 -1.64 -38.67
CA ASN A 321 -14.35 -2.18 -38.11
C ASN A 321 -14.07 -2.96 -36.81
N PHE A 322 -14.10 -2.27 -35.67
CA PHE A 322 -13.84 -2.85 -34.35
C PHE A 322 -14.91 -3.85 -33.88
N ASN A 323 -16.06 -3.90 -34.57
CA ASN A 323 -17.14 -4.85 -34.27
C ASN A 323 -16.99 -6.21 -34.97
N SER A 324 -15.86 -6.46 -35.67
CA SER A 324 -15.62 -7.77 -36.27
C SER A 324 -15.54 -8.88 -35.20
N PRO A 325 -16.36 -9.94 -35.31
CA PRO A 325 -16.29 -11.09 -34.39
C PRO A 325 -14.91 -11.76 -34.37
N VAL A 326 -14.18 -11.70 -35.49
CA VAL A 326 -12.82 -12.23 -35.58
C VAL A 326 -11.87 -11.42 -34.71
N LEU A 327 -11.92 -10.08 -34.80
CA LEU A 327 -11.11 -9.20 -33.94
C LEU A 327 -11.48 -9.33 -32.45
N GLN A 328 -12.72 -9.67 -32.12
CA GLN A 328 -13.15 -9.78 -30.73
C GLN A 328 -12.92 -11.16 -30.10
N ARG A 329 -12.96 -12.24 -30.89
CA ARG A 329 -12.98 -13.63 -30.38
C ARG A 329 -11.83 -14.51 -30.86
N LYS A 330 -11.26 -14.27 -32.04
CA LYS A 330 -10.19 -15.13 -32.57
C LYS A 330 -8.89 -14.80 -31.84
N SER A 331 -8.28 -15.82 -31.22
CA SER A 331 -6.98 -15.67 -30.56
C SER A 331 -5.88 -15.30 -31.57
N GLY A 332 -4.94 -14.47 -31.14
CA GLY A 332 -4.07 -13.64 -31.97
C GLY A 332 -4.71 -12.26 -32.18
N TYR A 333 -5.85 -12.21 -32.88
CA TYR A 333 -6.49 -10.94 -33.25
C TYR A 333 -7.06 -10.17 -32.07
N ARG A 334 -7.68 -10.88 -31.12
CA ARG A 334 -8.24 -10.31 -29.90
C ARG A 334 -7.17 -9.63 -29.05
N GLU A 335 -6.02 -10.26 -28.92
CA GLU A 335 -4.88 -9.77 -28.16
C GLU A 335 -4.34 -8.49 -28.81
N ILE A 336 -4.17 -8.46 -30.13
CA ILE A 336 -3.75 -7.23 -30.85
C ILE A 336 -4.80 -6.13 -30.75
N LEU A 337 -6.11 -6.44 -30.80
CA LEU A 337 -7.16 -5.45 -30.57
C LEU A 337 -7.10 -4.89 -29.14
N LYS A 338 -6.89 -5.74 -28.12
CA LYS A 338 -6.71 -5.31 -26.72
C LYS A 338 -5.48 -4.40 -26.61
N SER A 339 -4.35 -4.78 -27.20
CA SER A 339 -3.12 -3.97 -27.22
C SER A 339 -3.29 -2.67 -28.00
N TRP A 340 -4.12 -2.62 -29.03
CA TRP A 340 -4.46 -1.40 -29.77
C TRP A 340 -5.23 -0.39 -28.90
N LEU A 341 -6.25 -0.87 -28.18
CA LEU A 341 -7.00 -0.05 -27.24
C LEU A 341 -6.12 0.42 -26.07
N LYS A 342 -5.30 -0.49 -25.51
CA LYS A 342 -4.30 -0.17 -24.49
C LYS A 342 -3.30 0.88 -24.98
N PHE A 343 -2.77 0.74 -26.19
CA PHE A 343 -1.82 1.68 -26.77
C PHE A 343 -2.40 3.08 -26.89
N ASP A 344 -3.62 3.21 -27.42
CA ASP A 344 -4.25 4.52 -27.61
C ASP A 344 -4.40 5.27 -26.28
N LEU A 345 -4.71 4.55 -25.21
CA LEU A 345 -4.81 5.09 -23.84
C LEU A 345 -3.42 5.34 -23.22
N ALA A 346 -2.50 4.38 -23.32
CA ALA A 346 -1.16 4.44 -22.75
C ALA A 346 -0.31 5.56 -23.37
N ALA A 347 -0.42 5.79 -24.68
CA ALA A 347 0.26 6.88 -25.36
C ALA A 347 -0.23 8.28 -24.91
N LYS A 348 -1.40 8.35 -24.25
CA LYS A 348 -2.02 9.60 -23.79
C LYS A 348 -1.96 9.78 -22.28
N LEU A 349 -1.70 8.69 -21.55
CA LEU A 349 -1.55 8.70 -20.11
C LEU A 349 -0.30 9.49 -19.73
N THR A 350 -0.51 10.53 -18.95
CA THR A 350 0.54 11.15 -18.15
C THR A 350 0.28 10.76 -16.71
N TRP A 351 1.34 10.37 -16.01
CA TRP A 351 1.22 10.04 -14.60
C TRP A 351 2.06 11.03 -13.79
N THR A 352 1.37 11.95 -13.11
CA THR A 352 1.97 12.92 -12.20
C THR A 352 2.68 12.20 -11.05
N GLY A 353 4.01 12.27 -11.01
CA GLY A 353 4.84 11.51 -10.08
C GLY A 353 5.58 10.32 -10.69
N GLY A 354 5.26 9.92 -11.93
CA GLY A 354 6.04 8.91 -12.64
C GLY A 354 7.40 9.42 -13.14
N GLU A 355 7.61 10.73 -13.23
CA GLU A 355 8.93 11.36 -13.45
C GLU A 355 9.97 10.85 -12.43
N ASP A 356 9.54 10.62 -11.19
CA ASP A 356 10.38 10.05 -10.14
C ASP A 356 10.84 8.60 -10.42
N VAL A 357 10.06 7.85 -11.21
CA VAL A 357 10.33 6.47 -11.60
C VAL A 357 11.13 6.39 -12.91
N TYR A 358 10.89 7.32 -13.85
CA TYR A 358 11.41 7.30 -15.23
C TYR A 358 12.55 8.29 -15.51
N ASN A 359 13.06 9.00 -14.51
CA ASN A 359 14.19 9.92 -14.63
C ASN A 359 15.35 9.33 -15.47
N ALA A 360 15.83 10.07 -16.47
CA ALA A 360 16.73 9.59 -17.51
C ALA A 360 17.99 8.88 -16.95
N GLY A 361 17.93 7.55 -16.84
CA GLY A 361 19.01 6.68 -16.36
C GLY A 361 18.77 6.06 -14.96
N LYS A 362 18.04 6.72 -14.05
CA LYS A 362 17.75 6.21 -12.70
C LYS A 362 16.40 5.49 -12.68
N ARG A 363 16.37 4.23 -12.24
CA ARG A 363 15.12 3.53 -11.88
C ARG A 363 14.94 3.63 -10.38
N ASP A 364 13.99 4.45 -9.93
CA ASP A 364 13.59 4.46 -8.52
C ASP A 364 12.64 3.28 -8.25
N ILE A 365 13.23 2.11 -8.09
CA ILE A 365 12.50 0.85 -7.89
C ILE A 365 11.73 0.89 -6.57
N SER A 366 12.22 1.61 -5.57
CA SER A 366 11.52 1.74 -4.29
C SER A 366 10.17 2.43 -4.49
N LYS A 367 10.16 3.55 -5.24
CA LYS A 367 8.92 4.24 -5.60
C LYS A 367 8.03 3.39 -6.52
N LEU A 368 8.61 2.71 -7.51
CA LEU A 368 7.83 1.81 -8.37
C LEU A 368 7.13 0.71 -7.55
N TYR A 369 7.82 0.12 -6.57
CA TYR A 369 7.27 -0.89 -5.69
C TYR A 369 6.17 -0.33 -4.78
N GLU A 370 6.34 0.89 -4.24
CA GLU A 370 5.29 1.60 -3.49
C GLU A 370 4.03 1.83 -4.35
N TYR A 371 4.19 2.27 -5.60
CA TYR A 371 3.04 2.45 -6.49
C TYR A 371 2.39 1.13 -6.90
N TRP A 372 3.19 0.08 -7.13
CA TRP A 372 2.64 -1.25 -7.41
C TRP A 372 1.86 -1.79 -6.20
N LEU A 373 2.41 -1.65 -4.99
CA LEU A 373 1.73 -2.00 -3.75
C LEU A 373 0.43 -1.21 -3.56
N PHE A 374 0.42 0.07 -3.92
CA PHE A 374 -0.80 0.88 -3.87
C PHE A 374 -1.92 0.23 -4.68
N PHE A 375 -1.68 -0.14 -5.95
CA PHE A 375 -2.73 -0.75 -6.79
C PHE A 375 -3.14 -2.13 -6.29
N MET A 376 -2.18 -2.92 -5.80
CA MET A 376 -2.48 -4.23 -5.22
C MET A 376 -3.36 -4.10 -3.96
N LEU A 377 -3.04 -3.16 -3.06
CA LEU A 377 -3.85 -2.87 -1.88
C LEU A 377 -5.21 -2.27 -2.25
N TYR A 378 -5.25 -1.38 -3.24
CA TYR A 378 -6.49 -0.81 -3.75
C TYR A 378 -7.45 -1.90 -4.24
N ASP A 379 -6.97 -2.83 -5.06
CA ASP A 379 -7.76 -3.96 -5.53
C ASP A 379 -8.20 -4.89 -4.39
N LEU A 380 -7.27 -5.20 -3.47
CA LEU A 380 -7.58 -6.02 -2.30
C LEU A 380 -8.69 -5.39 -1.46
N PHE A 381 -8.58 -4.11 -1.12
CA PHE A 381 -9.55 -3.43 -0.27
C PHE A 381 -10.86 -3.13 -0.99
N LYS A 382 -10.84 -2.80 -2.29
CA LYS A 382 -12.06 -2.64 -3.09
C LYS A 382 -12.81 -3.97 -3.27
N SER A 383 -12.10 -5.10 -3.28
CA SER A 383 -12.74 -6.43 -3.30
C SER A 383 -13.39 -6.79 -1.96
N LYS A 384 -12.87 -6.27 -0.84
CA LYS A 384 -13.35 -6.56 0.53
C LYS A 384 -14.39 -5.56 1.04
N PHE A 385 -14.30 -4.30 0.61
CA PHE A 385 -15.12 -3.20 1.12
C PHE A 385 -15.66 -2.37 -0.04
N PRO A 386 -16.90 -1.85 0.07
CA PRO A 386 -17.48 -0.95 -0.92
C PRO A 386 -16.88 0.46 -0.78
N LEU A 387 -15.66 0.66 -1.30
CA LEU A 387 -14.96 1.95 -1.28
C LEU A 387 -15.39 2.79 -2.49
N GLU A 388 -16.39 3.63 -2.29
CA GLU A 388 -17.04 4.42 -3.35
C GLU A 388 -16.59 5.89 -3.38
N GLU A 389 -16.23 6.44 -2.23
CA GLU A 389 -15.82 7.84 -2.10
C GLU A 389 -14.30 7.97 -2.31
N ILE A 390 -13.89 8.87 -3.19
CA ILE A 390 -12.47 9.16 -3.46
C ILE A 390 -12.18 10.60 -3.07
N GLU A 391 -11.15 10.79 -2.25
CA GLU A 391 -10.62 12.08 -1.86
C GLU A 391 -9.16 12.17 -2.26
N HIS A 392 -8.74 13.31 -2.83
CA HIS A 392 -7.33 13.60 -3.10
C HIS A 392 -7.03 15.06 -2.73
N ASP A 393 -6.04 15.24 -1.85
CA ASP A 393 -5.62 16.54 -1.30
C ASP A 393 -6.80 17.39 -0.77
N GLY A 394 -7.74 16.76 -0.08
CA GLY A 394 -8.93 17.42 0.49
C GLY A 394 -10.07 17.67 -0.50
N ASN A 395 -9.95 17.29 -1.77
CA ASN A 395 -10.98 17.44 -2.78
C ASN A 395 -11.60 16.09 -3.16
N SER A 396 -12.92 16.05 -3.38
CA SER A 396 -13.61 14.84 -3.82
C SER A 396 -13.45 14.63 -5.33
N TYR A 397 -13.21 13.38 -5.74
CA TYR A 397 -13.09 12.98 -7.14
C TYR A 397 -14.04 11.82 -7.46
N GLU A 398 -14.54 11.77 -8.69
CA GLU A 398 -15.35 10.64 -9.19
C GLU A 398 -14.49 9.45 -9.63
N SER A 399 -13.22 9.71 -9.97
CA SER A 399 -12.27 8.69 -10.42
C SER A 399 -10.84 9.12 -10.14
N LEU A 400 -9.90 8.17 -10.15
CA LEU A 400 -8.46 8.41 -10.02
C LEU A 400 -7.82 9.05 -11.26
N ILE A 401 -8.63 9.39 -12.25
CA ILE A 401 -8.19 9.95 -13.52
C ILE A 401 -8.90 11.27 -13.75
N GLU A 402 -8.10 12.32 -13.89
CA GLU A 402 -8.56 13.63 -14.27
C GLU A 402 -8.30 13.88 -15.77
N LYS A 403 -9.31 14.41 -16.45
CA LYS A 403 -9.18 14.82 -17.84
C LYS A 403 -8.70 16.26 -17.91
N ASN A 404 -7.44 16.46 -18.27
CA ASN A 404 -6.95 17.77 -18.68
C ASN A 404 -7.21 17.99 -20.18
N ASN A 405 -7.31 19.25 -20.61
CA ASN A 405 -7.72 19.67 -21.97
C ASN A 405 -6.98 18.99 -23.15
N LYS A 406 -5.83 18.32 -22.91
CA LYS A 406 -5.04 17.59 -23.92
C LYS A 406 -4.42 16.26 -23.46
N SER A 407 -4.57 15.86 -22.19
CA SER A 407 -4.01 14.59 -21.67
C SER A 407 -4.80 14.04 -20.50
N LEU A 408 -4.79 12.72 -20.35
CA LEU A 408 -5.37 12.03 -19.20
C LEU A 408 -4.31 11.96 -18.11
N ASN A 409 -4.63 12.48 -16.93
CA ASN A 409 -3.70 12.51 -15.81
C ASN A 409 -4.15 11.56 -14.70
N PHE A 410 -3.26 10.66 -14.30
CA PHE A 410 -3.46 9.86 -13.10
C PHE A 410 -3.07 10.67 -11.87
N ILE A 411 -4.03 10.93 -10.99
CA ILE A 411 -3.94 11.94 -9.93
C ILE A 411 -2.99 11.51 -8.79
N ILE A 412 -2.73 10.21 -8.66
CA ILE A 412 -1.91 9.68 -7.57
C ILE A 412 -0.44 10.07 -7.74
N LYS A 413 0.04 10.85 -6.77
CA LYS A 413 1.44 11.26 -6.64
C LYS A 413 1.96 10.92 -5.25
N SER A 414 3.13 10.28 -5.18
CA SER A 414 3.81 10.04 -3.91
C SER A 414 4.04 11.37 -3.17
N GLY A 415 3.72 11.40 -1.88
CA GLY A 415 3.71 12.59 -1.03
C GLY A 415 2.41 13.41 -1.03
N THR A 416 1.39 13.03 -1.78
CA THR A 416 0.05 13.64 -1.73
C THR A 416 -0.99 12.69 -1.13
N HIS A 417 -1.86 13.19 -0.27
CA HIS A 417 -2.85 12.37 0.42
C HIS A 417 -3.98 11.96 -0.52
N THR A 418 -4.23 10.66 -0.62
CA THR A 418 -5.38 10.11 -1.36
C THR A 418 -6.12 9.12 -0.47
N ALA A 419 -7.43 9.26 -0.30
CA ALA A 419 -8.24 8.39 0.54
C ALA A 419 -9.44 7.80 -0.21
N PHE A 420 -9.76 6.56 0.13
CA PHE A 420 -10.93 5.83 -0.36
C PHE A 420 -11.79 5.44 0.82
N SER A 421 -13.04 5.89 0.85
CA SER A 421 -13.94 5.68 1.98
C SER A 421 -15.22 4.95 1.56
N GLY A 422 -15.82 4.24 2.51
CA GLY A 422 -17.12 3.59 2.32
C GLY A 422 -17.63 2.91 3.58
N ILE A 423 -18.90 2.52 3.57
CA ILE A 423 -19.55 1.85 4.69
C ILE A 423 -19.66 0.35 4.39
N SER A 424 -19.02 -0.47 5.23
CA SER A 424 -19.12 -1.92 5.15
C SER A 424 -20.10 -2.45 6.20
N GLU A 425 -21.09 -3.23 5.75
CA GLU A 425 -22.05 -3.91 6.60
C GLU A 425 -21.55 -5.33 6.92
N PHE A 426 -21.29 -5.59 8.20
CA PHE A 426 -20.93 -6.91 8.72
C PHE A 426 -22.09 -7.51 9.53
N GLU A 427 -22.02 -8.81 9.84
CA GLU A 427 -23.12 -9.57 10.47
C GLU A 427 -23.77 -8.90 11.68
N ASN A 428 -22.99 -8.22 12.51
CA ASN A 428 -23.45 -7.62 13.76
C ASN A 428 -23.15 -6.11 13.91
N ARG A 429 -22.57 -5.46 12.87
CA ARG A 429 -22.15 -4.05 12.95
C ARG A 429 -21.90 -3.44 11.57
N LYS A 430 -22.18 -2.15 11.44
CA LYS A 430 -21.75 -1.31 10.32
C LYS A 430 -20.50 -0.52 10.71
N LEU A 431 -19.47 -0.57 9.86
CA LEU A 431 -18.24 0.19 10.05
C LEU A 431 -17.98 1.06 8.84
N ASN A 432 -17.57 2.29 9.09
CA ASN A 432 -16.85 3.07 8.10
C ASN A 432 -15.45 2.48 7.92
N VAL A 433 -15.02 2.36 6.67
CA VAL A 433 -13.68 1.90 6.28
C VAL A 433 -13.05 3.00 5.43
N ARG A 434 -11.82 3.39 5.76
CA ARG A 434 -11.04 4.33 4.95
C ARG A 434 -9.66 3.77 4.67
N PHE A 435 -9.30 3.67 3.40
CA PHE A 435 -7.95 3.35 2.95
C PHE A 435 -7.26 4.63 2.46
N SER A 436 -6.21 5.05 3.15
CA SER A 436 -5.46 6.27 2.84
C SER A 436 -4.04 5.95 2.36
N TYR A 437 -3.59 6.62 1.30
CA TYR A 437 -2.23 6.63 0.78
C TYR A 437 -1.56 7.98 1.10
N ASN A 438 -0.35 7.94 1.65
CA ASN A 438 0.44 9.11 2.09
C ASN A 438 -0.32 10.05 3.05
N GLN A 439 -1.06 9.48 4.01
CA GLN A 439 -1.71 10.26 5.05
C GLN A 439 -0.67 10.82 6.03
N THR A 440 -0.73 12.13 6.27
CA THR A 440 0.15 12.80 7.24
C THR A 440 -0.55 12.93 8.59
N PHE A 441 0.00 12.28 9.61
CA PHE A 441 -0.42 12.47 11.00
C PHE A 441 0.38 13.62 11.60
N LYS A 442 -0.25 14.79 11.75
CA LYS A 442 0.39 16.00 12.29
C LYS A 442 0.87 15.79 13.73
N GLY A 443 2.08 16.24 14.02
CA GLY A 443 2.69 16.21 15.34
C GLY A 443 2.15 17.28 16.29
N ASP A 444 2.75 17.33 17.49
CA ASP A 444 2.42 18.27 18.57
C ASP A 444 0.93 18.25 18.97
N LYS A 445 0.33 17.05 18.96
CA LYS A 445 -1.06 16.83 19.38
C LYS A 445 -1.10 16.29 20.80
N LYS A 446 -1.57 17.11 21.75
CA LYS A 446 -1.73 16.68 23.14
C LYS A 446 -2.88 15.69 23.25
N LEU A 447 -2.77 14.77 24.22
CA LEU A 447 -3.82 13.78 24.50
C LEU A 447 -5.17 14.47 24.78
N SER A 448 -5.14 15.60 25.50
CA SER A 448 -6.30 16.44 25.86
C SER A 448 -7.01 17.07 24.67
N GLU A 449 -6.35 17.23 23.51
CA GLU A 449 -6.98 17.77 22.30
C GLU A 449 -7.93 16.77 21.65
N LYS A 450 -7.83 15.47 21.98
CA LYS A 450 -8.67 14.37 21.47
C LYS A 450 -8.78 14.25 19.93
N VAL A 451 -7.95 14.96 19.17
CA VAL A 451 -7.89 14.95 17.70
C VAL A 451 -6.98 13.86 17.14
N GLU A 452 -7.11 13.59 15.84
CA GLU A 452 -6.19 12.79 15.04
C GLU A 452 -4.78 13.41 15.04
N GLY A 453 -3.74 12.56 15.12
CA GLY A 453 -2.36 12.98 14.95
C GLY A 453 -1.37 12.20 15.79
N SER A 454 -0.17 12.76 15.92
CA SER A 454 0.97 12.22 16.65
C SER A 454 1.34 13.12 17.84
N TYR A 455 1.76 12.50 18.93
CA TYR A 455 2.11 13.23 20.17
C TYR A 455 3.37 14.11 20.03
N THR A 456 4.26 13.83 19.08
CA THR A 456 5.55 14.55 18.93
C THR A 456 5.74 15.10 17.53
N LYS A 457 6.23 14.27 16.61
CA LYS A 457 6.59 14.66 15.25
C LYS A 457 5.52 14.23 14.27
N ASN A 458 5.50 14.89 13.11
CA ASN A 458 4.71 14.41 11.99
C ASN A 458 5.14 12.98 11.63
N MET A 459 4.18 12.09 11.46
CA MET A 459 4.38 10.73 11.02
C MET A 459 3.76 10.53 9.63
N TYR A 460 4.44 9.75 8.79
CA TYR A 460 4.13 9.59 7.37
C TYR A 460 4.11 8.09 7.00
N PRO A 461 3.13 7.32 7.50
CA PRO A 461 2.92 5.96 7.00
C PRO A 461 2.53 5.99 5.52
N ASP A 462 3.07 5.08 4.73
CA ASP A 462 2.78 5.04 3.28
C ASP A 462 1.31 4.69 3.03
N TYR A 463 0.77 3.74 3.80
CA TYR A 463 -0.65 3.40 3.76
C TYR A 463 -1.26 3.29 5.15
N THR A 464 -2.52 3.69 5.28
CA THR A 464 -3.30 3.55 6.51
C THR A 464 -4.68 3.01 6.19
N LEU A 465 -5.09 1.97 6.91
CA LEU A 465 -6.45 1.44 6.87
C LEU A 465 -7.13 1.77 8.20
N SER A 466 -8.22 2.54 8.14
CA SER A 466 -8.94 3.05 9.30
C SER A 466 -10.35 2.48 9.40
N PHE A 467 -10.78 2.15 10.62
CA PHE A 467 -12.11 1.60 10.91
C PHE A 467 -12.77 2.33 12.07
N TRP A 468 -14.05 2.68 11.94
CA TRP A 468 -14.85 3.27 13.03
C TRP A 468 -16.36 2.99 12.85
N PRO A 469 -17.21 3.15 13.89
CA PRO A 469 -18.65 2.91 13.75
C PRO A 469 -19.31 3.79 12.69
N ALA A 470 -20.25 3.22 11.92
CA ALA A 470 -20.97 3.91 10.84
C ALA A 470 -21.75 5.14 11.33
N ASP A 471 -22.30 5.09 12.55
CA ASP A 471 -23.18 6.12 13.13
C ASP A 471 -22.41 7.35 13.66
N THR A 472 -21.09 7.42 13.47
CA THR A 472 -20.23 8.48 13.99
C THR A 472 -19.32 9.03 12.89
N THR A 473 -19.02 10.33 12.95
CA THR A 473 -18.02 10.93 12.06
C THR A 473 -16.61 10.49 12.45
N SER A 474 -15.65 10.70 11.56
CA SER A 474 -14.24 10.42 11.83
C SER A 474 -13.77 11.19 13.07
N GLU A 475 -14.12 12.46 13.18
CA GLU A 475 -13.71 13.35 14.28
C GLU A 475 -14.32 12.92 15.62
N GLU A 476 -15.59 12.52 15.63
CA GLU A 476 -16.23 12.01 16.84
C GLU A 476 -15.64 10.66 17.27
N ALA A 477 -15.31 9.80 16.30
CA ALA A 477 -14.69 8.51 16.57
C ALA A 477 -13.26 8.66 17.09
N GLU A 478 -12.50 9.63 16.59
CA GLU A 478 -11.23 10.06 17.16
C GLU A 478 -11.44 10.54 18.60
N GLU A 479 -12.40 11.44 18.84
CA GLU A 479 -12.61 12.00 20.18
C GLU A 479 -12.93 10.93 21.23
N LYS A 480 -13.75 9.94 20.84
CA LYS A 480 -14.26 8.87 21.71
C LYS A 480 -13.36 7.63 21.76
N GLU A 481 -12.16 7.68 21.20
CA GLU A 481 -11.22 6.54 21.12
C GLU A 481 -11.81 5.31 20.37
N LEU A 482 -12.80 5.52 19.49
CA LEU A 482 -13.53 4.44 18.79
C LEU A 482 -12.88 4.04 17.46
N ILE A 483 -12.12 4.94 16.85
CA ILE A 483 -11.40 4.68 15.60
C ILE A 483 -10.20 3.74 15.82
N VAL A 484 -9.82 3.01 14.78
CA VAL A 484 -8.59 2.19 14.73
C VAL A 484 -7.86 2.50 13.46
N HIS A 485 -6.56 2.75 13.56
CA HIS A 485 -5.67 2.83 12.41
C HIS A 485 -4.74 1.63 12.33
N ILE A 486 -4.55 1.13 11.12
CA ILE A 486 -3.60 0.06 10.80
C ILE A 486 -2.68 0.59 9.72
N HIS A 487 -1.40 0.70 10.04
CA HIS A 487 -0.42 1.32 9.15
C HIS A 487 0.41 0.28 8.41
N PHE A 488 0.73 0.59 7.16
CA PHE A 488 1.62 -0.20 6.31
C PHE A 488 2.69 0.72 5.73
N ASP A 489 3.96 0.30 5.79
CA ASP A 489 5.10 1.01 5.18
C ASP A 489 5.73 0.09 4.11
N ALA A 490 5.83 0.59 2.88
CA ALA A 490 6.49 -0.09 1.78
C ALA A 490 8.00 -0.03 1.99
N LYS A 491 8.63 -1.20 2.13
CA LYS A 491 10.08 -1.34 2.21
C LYS A 491 10.58 -2.23 1.11
N TYR A 492 11.21 -1.59 0.13
CA TYR A 492 11.98 -2.29 -0.89
C TYR A 492 13.18 -3.06 -0.32
N LYS A 493 13.69 -2.66 0.86
CA LYS A 493 14.83 -3.31 1.53
C LYS A 493 14.42 -3.74 2.95
N VAL A 494 14.28 -5.05 3.17
CA VAL A 494 14.18 -5.62 4.52
C VAL A 494 15.02 -6.88 4.59
N ASN A 495 15.99 -6.92 5.51
CA ASN A 495 16.65 -8.16 5.90
C ASN A 495 15.97 -8.65 7.18
N TYR A 496 14.77 -9.22 7.07
CA TYR A 496 14.05 -9.80 8.20
C TYR A 496 14.60 -11.20 8.47
N SER A 497 15.75 -11.28 9.16
CA SER A 497 16.16 -12.54 9.78
C SER A 497 15.49 -12.61 11.14
N GLY A 498 14.44 -13.44 11.28
CA GLY A 498 13.80 -13.72 12.57
C GLY A 498 14.71 -14.37 13.62
N ALA A 499 16.01 -14.48 13.37
CA ALA A 499 16.99 -15.07 14.27
C ALA A 499 17.23 -14.14 15.47
N ILE A 500 16.81 -14.61 16.65
CA ILE A 500 17.00 -13.98 17.97
C ILE A 500 18.32 -14.51 18.56
N ASP A 501 19.42 -14.32 17.84
CA ASP A 501 20.75 -14.69 18.38
C ASP A 501 21.74 -13.55 18.17
N ASP A 502 21.27 -12.33 18.48
CA ASP A 502 22.12 -11.17 18.60
C ASP A 502 22.41 -10.93 20.09
N THR A 503 23.65 -11.16 20.50
CA THR A 503 24.13 -10.68 21.79
C THR A 503 24.18 -9.15 21.75
N ARG A 504 24.15 -8.48 22.91
CA ARG A 504 24.27 -7.01 22.98
C ARG A 504 25.50 -6.48 22.21
N GLU A 505 26.56 -7.27 22.12
CA GLU A 505 27.77 -6.94 21.36
C GLU A 505 27.55 -6.95 19.83
N THR A 506 26.73 -7.86 19.29
CA THR A 506 26.42 -7.88 17.84
C THR A 506 25.42 -6.80 17.46
N GLU A 507 24.49 -6.42 18.35
CA GLU A 507 23.64 -5.23 18.16
C GLU A 507 24.48 -3.94 18.16
N GLU A 508 25.36 -3.76 19.15
CA GLU A 508 26.24 -2.58 19.22
C GLU A 508 27.21 -2.50 18.03
N GLU A 509 27.72 -3.63 17.53
CA GLU A 509 28.50 -3.66 16.29
C GLU A 509 27.67 -3.33 15.05
N SER A 510 26.41 -3.78 14.99
CA SER A 510 25.50 -3.50 13.88
C SER A 510 25.07 -2.03 13.87
N GLU A 511 24.83 -1.43 15.04
CA GLU A 511 24.58 0.00 15.22
C GLU A 511 25.81 0.85 14.81
N ARG A 512 27.02 0.44 15.22
CA ARG A 512 28.27 1.11 14.80
C ARG A 512 28.55 0.95 13.30
N LYS A 513 28.09 -0.13 12.67
CA LYS A 513 28.16 -0.36 11.22
C LYS A 513 27.04 0.35 10.43
N GLY A 514 26.03 0.90 11.12
CA GLY A 514 24.88 1.55 10.50
C GLY A 514 23.97 0.56 9.76
N ASP A 515 23.86 -0.68 10.25
CA ASP A 515 23.04 -1.71 9.62
C ASP A 515 21.54 -1.38 9.77
N TYR A 516 20.90 -1.13 8.63
CA TYR A 516 19.49 -0.68 8.45
C TYR A 516 18.41 -1.65 8.98
N LYS A 517 18.76 -2.79 9.59
CA LYS A 517 17.81 -3.84 9.98
C LYS A 517 16.84 -3.43 11.08
N ASN A 518 17.30 -2.60 12.02
CA ASN A 518 16.51 -2.25 13.22
C ASN A 518 15.74 -0.93 13.07
N VAL A 519 16.19 -0.03 12.17
CA VAL A 519 15.59 1.30 12.00
C VAL A 519 14.15 1.22 11.49
N ASP A 520 13.88 0.33 10.54
CA ASP A 520 12.51 0.19 10.00
C ASP A 520 11.56 -0.44 11.01
N LEU A 521 12.03 -1.37 11.84
CA LEU A 521 11.24 -1.92 12.95
C LEU A 521 10.97 -0.86 14.04
N PHE A 522 11.99 -0.05 14.37
CA PHE A 522 11.82 1.08 15.29
C PHE A 522 10.84 2.12 14.72
N LYS A 523 10.82 2.33 13.40
CA LYS A 523 9.81 3.18 12.75
C LYS A 523 8.40 2.64 13.00
N MET A 524 8.21 1.32 12.94
CA MET A 524 6.90 0.71 13.19
C MET A 524 6.48 0.80 14.67
N HIS A 525 7.42 0.62 15.61
CA HIS A 525 7.19 0.91 17.03
C HIS A 525 6.82 2.37 17.24
N ALA A 526 7.56 3.29 16.61
CA ALA A 526 7.28 4.71 16.68
C ALA A 526 5.89 5.05 16.12
N TYR A 527 5.45 4.45 15.02
CA TYR A 527 4.08 4.64 14.53
C TYR A 527 3.04 4.13 15.52
N LYS A 528 3.21 2.90 16.00
CA LYS A 528 2.29 2.29 16.96
C LYS A 528 2.13 3.13 18.24
N ASP A 529 3.22 3.66 18.75
CA ASP A 529 3.21 4.41 20.01
C ASP A 529 2.89 5.89 19.79
N ALA A 530 3.31 6.48 18.66
CA ALA A 530 3.19 7.91 18.43
C ALA A 530 1.86 8.33 17.84
N ILE A 531 1.34 7.57 16.88
CA ILE A 531 0.08 7.86 16.21
C ILE A 531 -1.04 7.31 17.11
N ARG A 532 -1.96 8.18 17.51
CA ARG A 532 -3.06 7.81 18.40
C ARG A 532 -3.94 6.75 17.75
N ARG A 533 -4.53 5.88 18.57
CA ARG A 533 -5.44 4.79 18.13
C ARG A 533 -4.87 3.82 17.09
N THR A 534 -3.54 3.72 17.01
CA THR A 534 -2.90 2.70 16.18
C THR A 534 -3.15 1.31 16.76
N GLY A 535 -3.85 0.46 16.01
CA GLY A 535 -4.00 -0.97 16.32
C GLY A 535 -2.76 -1.78 15.94
N GLY A 536 -2.07 -1.42 14.86
CA GLY A 536 -0.85 -2.09 14.44
C GLY A 536 -0.13 -1.39 13.30
N ALA A 537 1.16 -1.72 13.15
CA ALA A 537 2.01 -1.19 12.10
C ALA A 537 2.81 -2.32 11.46
N TYR A 538 2.77 -2.41 10.14
CA TYR A 538 3.27 -3.55 9.38
C TYR A 538 4.17 -3.11 8.22
N ILE A 539 5.20 -3.89 7.93
CA ILE A 539 6.11 -3.64 6.81
C ILE A 539 5.69 -4.48 5.60
N LEU A 540 5.61 -3.89 4.41
CA LEU A 540 5.35 -4.59 3.15
C LEU A 540 6.66 -4.68 2.35
N TYR A 541 7.13 -5.88 2.01
CA TYR A 541 8.45 -6.05 1.39
C TYR A 541 8.52 -7.16 0.33
N PRO A 542 9.40 -7.06 -0.68
CA PRO A 542 9.53 -8.06 -1.73
C PRO A 542 10.39 -9.26 -1.26
N GLY A 543 9.79 -10.22 -0.54
CA GLY A 543 10.53 -11.30 0.13
C GLY A 543 9.95 -12.71 -0.04
N ASN A 544 10.78 -13.73 0.18
CA ASN A 544 10.39 -15.15 0.04
C ASN A 544 9.91 -15.79 1.36
N SER A 545 10.14 -15.09 2.47
CA SER A 545 9.90 -15.58 3.82
C SER A 545 8.41 -15.69 4.11
N ILE A 546 7.98 -16.94 4.32
CA ILE A 546 6.69 -17.27 4.90
C ILE A 546 6.73 -16.82 6.36
N GLY A 547 5.95 -15.76 6.64
CA GLY A 547 5.60 -15.18 7.93
C GLY A 547 6.36 -15.61 9.19
N ASP A 548 7.18 -14.70 9.70
CA ASP A 548 7.40 -14.58 11.15
C ASP A 548 6.68 -13.31 11.64
N MET A 549 5.36 -13.44 11.79
CA MET A 549 4.55 -12.43 12.44
C MET A 549 4.87 -12.48 13.94
N LYS A 550 5.78 -11.62 14.44
CA LYS A 550 6.02 -11.47 15.87
C LYS A 550 4.79 -10.85 16.53
N ARG A 551 3.87 -11.72 16.99
CA ARG A 551 2.67 -11.32 17.73
C ARG A 551 3.05 -10.81 19.11
N GLY A 552 3.14 -9.50 19.26
CA GLY A 552 3.24 -8.86 20.56
C GLY A 552 1.86 -8.80 21.22
N PHE A 553 1.60 -9.73 22.14
CA PHE A 553 0.43 -9.82 23.04
C PHE A 553 -0.83 -10.55 22.53
N HIS A 554 -1.68 -10.92 23.48
CA HIS A 554 -2.67 -12.03 23.45
C HIS A 554 -3.96 -11.76 22.63
N GLU A 555 -4.06 -10.65 21.90
CA GLU A 555 -5.15 -10.33 20.97
C GLU A 555 -4.58 -9.97 19.59
N ILE A 556 -5.31 -10.26 18.51
CA ILE A 556 -4.87 -10.09 17.10
C ILE A 556 -4.42 -8.64 16.79
N ILE A 557 -4.98 -7.69 17.53
CA ILE A 557 -4.55 -6.31 17.68
C ILE A 557 -4.16 -6.19 19.17
N PRO A 558 -2.89 -5.94 19.55
CA PRO A 558 -1.88 -5.16 18.84
C PRO A 558 -0.77 -6.00 18.18
N GLY A 559 -0.29 -5.59 17.01
CA GLY A 559 0.76 -6.32 16.29
C GLY A 559 1.77 -5.43 15.58
N LEU A 560 3.02 -5.89 15.57
CA LEU A 560 4.04 -5.49 14.61
C LEU A 560 4.30 -6.70 13.73
N GLY A 561 4.50 -6.49 12.43
CA GLY A 561 4.76 -7.62 11.54
C GLY A 561 5.28 -7.16 10.20
N ALA A 562 5.54 -8.14 9.34
CA ALA A 562 5.95 -7.89 7.98
C ALA A 562 5.25 -8.87 7.03
N PHE A 563 4.75 -8.37 5.91
CA PHE A 563 4.14 -9.15 4.84
C PHE A 563 5.04 -9.15 3.62
N ALA A 564 5.30 -10.34 3.12
CA ALA A 564 6.11 -10.54 1.95
C ALA A 564 5.21 -10.48 0.70
N LEU A 565 5.28 -9.38 -0.06
CA LEU A 565 4.44 -9.14 -1.23
C LEU A 565 5.30 -9.08 -2.49
N ARG A 566 4.93 -9.85 -3.52
CA ARG A 566 5.77 -10.07 -4.70
C ARG A 566 5.07 -9.62 -5.99
N PRO A 567 5.81 -8.96 -6.91
CA PRO A 567 5.30 -8.63 -8.22
C PRO A 567 5.27 -9.88 -9.13
N SER A 568 4.33 -10.77 -8.88
CA SER A 568 4.09 -11.99 -9.66
C SER A 568 2.60 -12.27 -9.83
N LEU A 569 2.22 -12.93 -10.94
CA LEU A 569 0.83 -13.34 -11.19
C LEU A 569 0.33 -14.37 -10.16
N ASN A 570 1.23 -15.27 -9.74
CA ASN A 570 0.91 -16.37 -8.83
C ASN A 570 1.67 -16.18 -7.52
N ASN A 571 0.99 -16.47 -6.40
CA ASN A 571 1.56 -16.47 -5.05
C ASN A 571 2.30 -15.17 -4.68
N ASN A 572 1.60 -14.05 -4.86
CA ASN A 572 2.10 -12.69 -4.62
C ASN A 572 2.05 -12.25 -3.14
N GLY A 573 1.61 -13.11 -2.22
CA GLY A 573 1.46 -12.80 -0.79
C GLY A 573 0.15 -12.08 -0.41
N THR A 574 -0.71 -11.78 -1.39
CA THR A 574 -1.97 -11.04 -1.14
C THR A 574 -2.98 -11.88 -0.35
N ALA A 575 -2.93 -13.21 -0.46
CA ALA A 575 -3.82 -14.10 0.28
C ALA A 575 -3.56 -14.04 1.80
N GLU A 576 -2.30 -14.07 2.22
CA GLU A 576 -1.91 -13.98 3.63
C GLU A 576 -2.28 -12.62 4.24
N LEU A 577 -2.10 -11.55 3.46
CA LEU A 577 -2.54 -10.22 3.87
C LEU A 577 -4.08 -10.16 3.97
N SER A 578 -4.80 -10.72 2.99
CA SER A 578 -6.26 -10.82 2.99
C SER A 578 -6.78 -11.53 4.25
N ASP A 579 -6.24 -12.71 4.57
CA ASP A 579 -6.60 -13.48 5.76
C ASP A 579 -6.30 -12.73 7.06
N PHE A 580 -5.22 -11.94 7.06
CA PHE A 580 -4.89 -11.09 8.20
C PHE A 580 -5.89 -9.95 8.39
N ILE A 581 -6.33 -9.31 7.31
CA ILE A 581 -7.39 -8.29 7.34
C ILE A 581 -8.70 -8.89 7.84
N ASP A 582 -9.06 -10.12 7.45
CA ASP A 582 -10.26 -10.81 7.95
C ASP A 582 -10.19 -11.07 9.46
N LYS A 583 -9.01 -11.43 9.97
CA LYS A 583 -8.74 -11.57 11.41
C LYS A 583 -8.87 -10.24 12.16
N ILE A 584 -8.40 -9.14 11.59
CA ILE A 584 -8.60 -7.79 12.13
C ILE A 584 -10.09 -7.48 12.23
N ILE A 585 -10.83 -7.68 11.13
CA ILE A 585 -12.27 -7.40 11.09
C ILE A 585 -12.99 -8.21 12.17
N SER A 586 -12.77 -9.52 12.23
CA SER A 586 -13.35 -10.39 13.26
C SER A 586 -13.07 -9.89 14.69
N HIS A 587 -11.85 -9.39 14.92
CA HIS A 587 -11.49 -8.78 16.20
C HIS A 587 -12.22 -7.45 16.46
N LEU A 588 -12.35 -6.56 15.46
CA LEU A 588 -13.08 -5.29 15.58
C LEU A 588 -14.59 -5.47 15.75
N LEU A 589 -15.15 -6.58 15.26
CA LEU A 589 -16.55 -6.96 15.50
C LEU A 589 -16.77 -7.49 16.93
N ASN A 590 -15.72 -7.92 17.63
CA ASN A 590 -15.80 -8.37 19.01
C ASN A 590 -15.80 -7.19 20.00
N ARG A 591 -17.00 -6.72 20.36
CA ARG A 591 -17.22 -5.66 21.36
C ARG A 591 -16.81 -6.01 22.80
N THR A 592 -16.51 -7.28 23.08
CA THR A 592 -16.04 -7.74 24.39
C THR A 592 -14.52 -7.90 24.45
N SER A 593 -13.81 -7.52 23.37
CA SER A 593 -12.35 -7.53 23.34
C SER A 593 -11.73 -6.64 24.42
N GLN A 594 -10.54 -7.01 24.88
CA GLN A 594 -9.80 -6.18 25.84
C GLN A 594 -9.50 -4.81 25.23
N ARG A 595 -9.19 -4.76 23.93
CA ARG A 595 -8.98 -3.51 23.19
C ARG A 595 -10.18 -2.56 23.27
N GLU A 596 -11.41 -3.03 23.02
CA GLU A 596 -12.61 -2.17 23.10
C GLU A 596 -12.85 -1.66 24.54
N ASN A 597 -12.60 -2.51 25.54
CA ASN A 597 -12.72 -2.14 26.95
C ASN A 597 -11.66 -1.09 27.34
N ILE A 598 -10.41 -1.26 26.90
CA ILE A 598 -9.33 -0.28 27.11
C ILE A 598 -9.70 1.04 26.45
N ALA A 599 -10.14 1.04 25.19
CA ALA A 599 -10.54 2.26 24.48
C ALA A 599 -11.65 3.02 25.24
N SER A 600 -12.72 2.32 25.64
CA SER A 600 -13.81 2.90 26.40
C SER A 600 -13.35 3.47 27.74
N LYS A 601 -12.49 2.75 28.48
CA LYS A 601 -11.94 3.24 29.76
C LYS A 601 -10.99 4.42 29.58
N THR A 602 -10.15 4.41 28.56
CA THR A 602 -9.26 5.52 28.24
C THR A 602 -10.06 6.79 27.98
N TYR A 603 -11.13 6.69 27.19
CA TYR A 603 -12.05 7.81 26.98
C TYR A 603 -12.68 8.27 28.29
N GLU A 604 -13.24 7.35 29.10
CA GLU A 604 -13.87 7.69 30.38
C GLU A 604 -12.92 8.40 31.36
N ILE A 605 -11.64 7.99 31.41
CA ILE A 605 -10.60 8.60 32.25
C ILE A 605 -10.20 9.99 31.74
N THR A 606 -10.07 10.16 30.42
CA THR A 606 -9.51 11.38 29.81
C THR A 606 -10.57 12.41 29.39
N LYS A 607 -11.87 12.05 29.42
CA LYS A 607 -12.94 12.92 28.90
C LYS A 607 -13.03 14.27 29.60
N GLU A 608 -12.70 14.33 30.90
CA GLU A 608 -12.80 15.53 31.74
C GLU A 608 -11.49 16.35 31.77
N GLY A 609 -10.46 15.95 31.02
CA GLY A 609 -9.18 16.66 30.92
C GLY A 609 -8.12 16.16 31.90
N GLU A 610 -7.29 17.08 32.40
CA GLU A 610 -6.20 16.75 33.33
C GLU A 610 -6.74 16.49 34.75
N SER A 611 -6.28 15.40 35.37
CA SER A 611 -6.60 15.07 36.76
C SER A 611 -6.00 16.11 37.72
N LEU A 612 -6.70 16.41 38.80
CA LEU A 612 -6.16 17.26 39.87
C LEU A 612 -4.92 16.59 40.49
N PRO A 613 -3.76 17.27 40.52
CA PRO A 613 -2.56 16.70 41.13
C PRO A 613 -2.77 16.59 42.64
N LEU A 614 -2.68 15.37 43.15
CA LEU A 614 -2.71 15.07 44.58
C LEU A 614 -1.45 14.31 44.96
N ASN A 615 -0.57 14.96 45.70
CA ASN A 615 0.71 14.41 46.14
C ASN A 615 0.69 14.05 47.64
N GLU A 616 -0.44 13.56 48.14
CA GLU A 616 -0.60 13.12 49.53
C GLU A 616 -0.33 11.61 49.66
N PRO A 617 0.19 11.14 50.81
CA PRO A 617 0.35 9.72 51.06
C PRO A 617 -1.02 9.04 51.09
N ILE A 618 -1.18 7.98 50.28
CA ILE A 618 -2.38 7.16 50.23
C ILE A 618 -2.03 5.67 50.15
N PRO A 619 -2.86 4.78 50.70
CA PRO A 619 -2.65 3.34 50.54
C PRO A 619 -2.76 2.91 49.08
N GLU A 620 -1.75 2.19 48.57
CA GLU A 620 -1.78 1.68 47.19
C GLU A 620 -2.81 0.54 47.00
N TYR A 621 -3.10 -0.20 48.07
CA TYR A 621 -4.04 -1.33 48.05
C TYR A 621 -5.06 -1.25 49.19
N ILE A 622 -6.31 -1.58 48.89
CA ILE A 622 -7.38 -1.78 49.87
C ILE A 622 -7.94 -3.18 49.71
N ASN A 623 -7.88 -3.99 50.77
CA ASN A 623 -8.41 -5.37 50.80
C ASN A 623 -7.87 -6.24 49.65
N GLY A 624 -6.58 -6.09 49.33
CA GLY A 624 -5.89 -6.85 48.27
C GLY A 624 -6.17 -6.38 46.84
N LYS A 625 -6.91 -5.28 46.64
CA LYS A 625 -7.15 -4.66 45.33
C LYS A 625 -6.46 -3.31 45.23
N LYS A 626 -5.87 -3.01 44.07
CA LYS A 626 -5.26 -1.71 43.79
C LYS A 626 -6.31 -0.60 43.93
N LEU A 627 -5.95 0.45 44.65
CA LEU A 627 -6.79 1.62 44.84
C LEU A 627 -6.69 2.53 43.61
N ILE A 628 -7.84 2.89 43.02
CA ILE A 628 -7.94 3.98 42.05
C ILE A 628 -8.55 5.16 42.81
N PRO A 629 -7.80 6.24 43.10
CA PRO A 629 -8.28 7.31 43.97
C PRO A 629 -9.57 7.96 43.48
N ASP A 630 -9.68 8.23 42.17
CA ASP A 630 -10.86 8.87 41.57
C ASP A 630 -12.12 7.99 41.60
N GLU A 631 -11.95 6.67 41.72
CA GLU A 631 -13.05 5.70 41.89
C GLU A 631 -13.30 5.33 43.37
N ALA A 632 -12.52 5.89 44.30
CA ALA A 632 -12.63 5.65 45.72
C ALA A 632 -13.37 6.79 46.41
N TYR A 633 -14.47 6.46 47.09
CA TYR A 633 -15.30 7.45 47.75
C TYR A 633 -15.26 7.30 49.28
N VAL A 634 -15.44 8.43 49.96
CA VAL A 634 -15.58 8.52 51.41
C VAL A 634 -17.00 8.94 51.71
N LEU A 635 -17.69 8.16 52.54
CA LEU A 635 -18.98 8.55 53.11
C LEU A 635 -18.75 9.44 54.32
N VAL A 636 -19.40 10.60 54.35
CA VAL A 636 -19.38 11.48 55.52
C VAL A 636 -20.66 11.23 56.31
N GLY A 637 -20.50 10.64 57.49
CA GLY A 637 -21.57 10.25 58.39
C GLY A 637 -21.69 11.18 59.60
N TYR A 638 -22.92 11.42 60.03
CA TYR A 638 -23.21 12.19 61.24
C TYR A 638 -23.36 11.27 62.46
N CYS A 639 -22.68 11.60 63.56
CA CYS A 639 -22.84 10.95 64.84
C CYS A 639 -23.63 11.85 65.81
N LYS A 640 -24.72 11.30 66.37
CA LYS A 640 -25.75 12.06 67.12
C LYS A 640 -25.34 12.45 68.54
N SER A 641 -24.55 11.61 69.20
CA SER A 641 -24.17 11.75 70.61
C SER A 641 -22.96 10.88 70.91
N GLN A 642 -22.33 11.08 72.08
CA GLN A 642 -21.21 10.25 72.51
C GLN A 642 -21.63 8.78 72.72
N GLU A 643 -22.86 8.54 73.16
CA GLU A 643 -23.43 7.19 73.27
C GLU A 643 -23.55 6.50 71.90
N HIS A 644 -23.91 7.26 70.86
CA HIS A 644 -23.97 6.74 69.49
C HIS A 644 -22.58 6.39 68.96
N LEU A 645 -21.56 7.19 69.28
CA LEU A 645 -20.18 6.87 68.92
C LEU A 645 -19.70 5.59 69.61
N LYS A 646 -19.95 5.47 70.92
CA LYS A 646 -19.64 4.24 71.68
C LYS A 646 -20.34 3.01 71.09
N TRP A 647 -21.60 3.15 70.65
CA TRP A 647 -22.31 2.07 69.97
C TRP A 647 -21.64 1.66 68.66
N ILE A 648 -21.24 2.64 67.83
CA ILE A 648 -20.54 2.42 66.56
C ILE A 648 -19.23 1.66 66.79
N GLU A 649 -18.42 2.10 67.76
CA GLU A 649 -17.13 1.49 68.09
C GLU A 649 -17.29 0.08 68.66
N ASN A 650 -18.21 -0.12 69.61
CA ASN A 650 -18.43 -1.42 70.25
C ASN A 650 -18.97 -2.49 69.27
N ASN A 651 -19.84 -2.10 68.34
CA ASN A 651 -20.46 -3.03 67.40
C ASN A 651 -19.74 -3.09 66.06
N SER A 652 -18.81 -2.17 65.76
CA SER A 652 -18.17 -2.06 64.44
C SER A 652 -19.21 -1.92 63.30
N LEU A 653 -20.27 -1.16 63.56
CA LEU A 653 -21.40 -0.93 62.66
C LEU A 653 -21.75 0.55 62.58
N TYR A 654 -22.11 1.04 61.40
CA TYR A 654 -22.69 2.37 61.21
C TYR A 654 -24.04 2.28 60.52
N ASN A 655 -25.00 3.11 60.95
CA ASN A 655 -26.37 3.08 60.43
C ASN A 655 -26.77 4.39 59.73
N PHE A 656 -27.35 4.24 58.55
CA PHE A 656 -27.98 5.29 57.78
C PHE A 656 -29.50 5.17 57.87
N ARG A 657 -30.20 6.30 57.77
CA ARG A 657 -31.64 6.27 57.56
C ARG A 657 -31.93 5.79 56.13
N MET A 658 -33.03 5.08 55.98
CA MET A 658 -33.53 4.56 54.70
C MET A 658 -34.88 5.23 54.35
N ASN A 659 -35.36 5.04 53.13
CA ASN A 659 -36.61 5.58 52.55
C ASN A 659 -36.54 7.05 52.13
N THR A 660 -37.68 7.66 51.79
CA THR A 660 -37.82 9.08 51.37
C THR A 660 -37.77 10.08 52.52
N ASN A 661 -37.38 9.63 53.72
CA ASN A 661 -37.35 10.47 54.91
C ASN A 661 -36.17 11.45 54.87
N ARG A 662 -36.37 12.65 55.44
CA ARG A 662 -35.31 13.65 55.55
C ARG A 662 -34.09 13.08 56.31
N GLY A 663 -32.94 13.09 55.63
CA GLY A 663 -31.67 12.53 56.13
C GLY A 663 -31.43 11.06 55.83
N ALA A 664 -32.19 10.46 54.89
CA ALA A 664 -31.84 9.17 54.31
C ALA A 664 -30.60 9.27 53.41
N LEU A 665 -29.84 8.19 53.37
CA LEU A 665 -28.71 8.05 52.45
C LEU A 665 -29.24 7.88 51.02
N LYS A 666 -28.75 8.71 50.10
CA LYS A 666 -29.01 8.53 48.67
C LYS A 666 -28.15 7.39 48.16
N LEU A 667 -28.76 6.32 47.65
CA LEU A 667 -28.02 5.22 47.05
C LEU A 667 -27.67 5.57 45.61
N GLY A 668 -26.36 5.63 45.33
CA GLY A 668 -25.78 5.82 44.01
C GLY A 668 -24.43 5.10 43.91
N MET A 669 -23.79 5.16 42.75
CA MET A 669 -22.52 4.45 42.49
C MET A 669 -21.44 4.84 43.51
N GLU A 670 -21.31 6.14 43.82
CA GLU A 670 -20.36 6.66 44.81
C GLU A 670 -20.58 6.08 46.20
N THR A 671 -21.85 6.01 46.63
CA THR A 671 -22.22 5.49 47.94
C THR A 671 -21.94 3.99 48.02
N LEU A 672 -22.30 3.22 46.99
CA LEU A 672 -22.08 1.78 46.96
C LEU A 672 -20.59 1.42 46.87
N ASN A 673 -19.78 2.25 46.21
CA ASN A 673 -18.34 2.02 46.06
C ASN A 673 -17.49 2.67 47.15
N ALA A 674 -18.10 3.36 48.13
CA ALA A 674 -17.38 4.00 49.21
C ALA A 674 -16.51 3.00 49.99
N LYS A 675 -15.24 3.37 50.19
CA LYS A 675 -14.24 2.55 50.89
C LYS A 675 -14.06 2.99 52.34
N TYR A 676 -14.36 4.25 52.63
CA TYR A 676 -14.16 4.85 53.94
C TYR A 676 -15.42 5.56 54.43
N LEU A 677 -15.49 5.77 55.74
CA LEU A 677 -16.52 6.50 56.45
C LEU A 677 -15.86 7.50 57.40
N LEU A 678 -16.07 8.79 57.17
CA LEU A 678 -15.63 9.87 58.06
C LEU A 678 -16.79 10.29 58.96
N LEU A 679 -16.59 10.29 60.28
CA LEU A 679 -17.64 10.61 61.25
C LEU A 679 -17.46 11.98 61.91
N HIS A 680 -18.44 12.86 61.77
CA HIS A 680 -18.46 14.15 62.48
C HIS A 680 -19.64 14.26 63.45
N MET A 681 -19.55 15.17 64.43
CA MET A 681 -20.61 15.43 65.43
C MET A 681 -20.99 16.92 65.44
N LYS A 682 -22.02 17.27 66.21
CA LYS A 682 -22.43 18.67 66.38
C LYS A 682 -21.30 19.45 67.07
N GLY A 683 -20.92 20.59 66.49
CA GLY A 683 -19.88 21.47 67.04
C GLY A 683 -18.47 21.16 66.55
N ASN A 684 -18.26 20.06 65.82
CA ASN A 684 -16.96 19.80 65.17
C ASN A 684 -16.67 20.85 64.09
N GLU A 685 -15.43 21.32 64.07
CA GLU A 685 -14.87 22.08 62.94
C GLU A 685 -14.20 21.14 61.95
N PHE A 686 -13.44 20.17 62.45
CA PHE A 686 -12.76 19.13 61.69
C PHE A 686 -13.09 17.74 62.24
N SER A 687 -12.73 16.70 61.48
CA SER A 687 -12.90 15.30 61.88
C SER A 687 -11.66 14.49 61.58
N SER A 688 -11.20 13.70 62.54
CA SER A 688 -10.15 12.67 62.38
C SER A 688 -10.69 11.24 62.51
N LYS A 689 -12.01 11.08 62.64
CA LYS A 689 -12.67 9.78 62.88
C LYS A 689 -12.94 9.07 61.56
N LEU A 690 -11.88 8.55 60.95
CA LEU A 690 -11.95 7.76 59.72
C LEU A 690 -12.06 6.26 60.03
N TYR A 691 -13.02 5.63 59.37
CA TYR A 691 -13.25 4.18 59.44
C TYR A 691 -13.20 3.60 58.03
N LYS A 692 -12.77 2.36 57.93
CA LYS A 692 -12.77 1.60 56.69
C LYS A 692 -14.01 0.74 56.61
N ILE A 693 -14.63 0.68 55.43
CA ILE A 693 -15.82 -0.14 55.19
C ILE A 693 -15.33 -1.55 54.82
N LYS A 694 -15.55 -2.54 55.69
CA LYS A 694 -15.02 -3.91 55.51
C LYS A 694 -15.51 -4.56 54.22
N LYS A 695 -16.81 -4.39 53.94
CA LYS A 695 -17.49 -4.75 52.71
C LYS A 695 -18.62 -3.75 52.48
N PRO A 696 -18.86 -3.25 51.26
CA PRO A 696 -20.02 -2.42 50.94
C PRO A 696 -21.33 -3.26 50.90
N GLU A 697 -21.49 -4.18 51.86
CA GLU A 697 -22.73 -4.93 52.08
C GLU A 697 -23.66 -4.07 52.95
N TYR A 698 -24.46 -3.24 52.31
CA TYR A 698 -25.50 -2.48 52.98
C TYR A 698 -26.66 -3.39 53.37
N ARG A 699 -26.82 -3.65 54.68
CA ARG A 699 -27.87 -4.53 55.21
C ARG A 699 -29.04 -3.72 55.73
N VAL A 700 -30.24 -4.04 55.24
CA VAL A 700 -31.48 -3.49 55.80
C VAL A 700 -31.70 -4.13 57.17
N THR A 701 -31.74 -3.29 58.20
CA THR A 701 -31.92 -3.70 59.61
C THR A 701 -33.13 -2.99 60.19
N ASP A 702 -34.00 -3.73 60.87
CA ASP A 702 -35.19 -3.17 61.49
C ASP A 702 -34.89 -2.57 62.88
N LYS A 703 -35.87 -1.83 63.40
CA LYS A 703 -35.78 -1.21 64.73
C LYS A 703 -35.53 -2.25 65.84
N ALA A 704 -36.20 -3.40 65.78
CA ALA A 704 -36.09 -4.44 66.81
C ALA A 704 -34.67 -5.01 66.90
N THR A 705 -34.04 -5.27 65.76
CA THR A 705 -32.65 -5.76 65.70
C THR A 705 -31.67 -4.72 66.21
N LEU A 706 -31.84 -3.44 65.87
CA LEU A 706 -31.00 -2.37 66.41
C LEU A 706 -31.17 -2.21 67.93
N THR A 707 -32.38 -2.33 68.45
CA THR A 707 -32.63 -2.33 69.90
C THR A 707 -31.91 -3.50 70.59
N ARG A 708 -31.91 -4.70 69.99
CA ARG A 708 -31.15 -5.86 70.50
C ARG A 708 -29.63 -5.63 70.48
N LEU A 709 -29.13 -4.83 69.54
CA LEU A 709 -27.73 -4.41 69.47
C LEU A 709 -27.41 -3.22 70.38
N ASN A 710 -28.31 -2.83 71.30
CA ASN A 710 -28.14 -1.69 72.21
C ASN A 710 -27.99 -0.33 71.48
N TYR A 711 -28.62 -0.16 70.32
CA TYR A 711 -28.59 1.10 69.59
C TYR A 711 -29.30 2.24 70.37
N PRO A 712 -28.68 3.43 70.53
CA PRO A 712 -29.27 4.50 71.29
C PRO A 712 -30.43 5.16 70.53
N ASN A 713 -31.65 4.93 71.04
CA ASN A 713 -32.91 5.56 70.60
C ASN A 713 -33.19 5.45 69.07
N PRO A 714 -33.52 4.25 68.55
CA PRO A 714 -33.90 4.09 67.15
C PRO A 714 -35.30 4.66 66.90
N ARG A 715 -35.36 5.72 66.06
CA ARG A 715 -36.59 6.46 65.74
C ARG A 715 -37.29 6.01 64.45
N GLN A 716 -36.57 5.36 63.53
CA GLN A 716 -37.10 4.91 62.25
C GLN A 716 -37.49 3.42 62.30
N LYS A 717 -38.40 2.99 61.40
CA LYS A 717 -38.81 1.58 61.29
C LYS A 717 -37.65 0.68 60.83
N SER A 718 -36.84 1.20 59.91
CA SER A 718 -35.72 0.47 59.30
C SER A 718 -34.55 1.41 59.02
N TYR A 719 -33.36 0.82 58.98
CA TYR A 719 -32.09 1.48 58.75
C TYR A 719 -31.26 0.67 57.77
N LEU A 720 -30.35 1.35 57.09
CA LEU A 720 -29.33 0.71 56.26
C LEU A 720 -28.04 0.66 57.09
N VAL A 721 -27.50 -0.52 57.34
CA VAL A 721 -26.34 -0.71 58.22
C VAL A 721 -25.16 -1.22 57.41
N VAL A 722 -23.98 -0.66 57.68
CA VAL A 722 -22.71 -1.07 57.08
C VAL A 722 -21.73 -1.49 58.17
N SER A 723 -20.93 -2.51 57.90
CA SER A 723 -19.84 -2.93 58.79
C SER A 723 -18.59 -2.11 58.53
N ILE A 724 -18.01 -1.60 59.61
CA ILE A 724 -16.84 -0.74 59.58
C ILE A 724 -15.73 -1.32 60.45
N GLU A 725 -14.50 -0.89 60.21
CA GLU A 725 -13.36 -1.06 61.11
C GLU A 725 -12.64 0.26 61.27
N LYS A 726 -11.94 0.43 62.39
CA LYS A 726 -11.09 1.61 62.55
C LYS A 726 -10.02 1.57 61.48
N CYS A 727 -9.80 2.71 60.82
CA CYS A 727 -8.73 2.83 59.84
C CYS A 727 -7.39 2.89 60.60
N TYR A 728 -6.51 1.95 60.27
CA TYR A 728 -5.13 1.87 60.80
C TYR A 728 -4.11 1.99 59.67
N ASP A 729 -4.54 2.49 58.51
CA ASP A 729 -3.65 2.74 57.39
C ASP A 729 -2.71 3.88 57.82
N LYS A 730 -1.39 3.62 57.75
CA LYS A 730 -0.35 4.51 58.30
C LYS A 730 -0.42 5.91 57.70
N GLU A 731 -0.84 5.97 56.44
CA GLU A 731 -1.01 7.17 55.64
C GLU A 731 -2.09 8.11 56.17
N PHE A 732 -3.04 7.60 56.96
CA PHE A 732 -4.14 8.36 57.53
C PHE A 732 -4.03 8.56 59.05
N GLU A 733 -2.91 8.16 59.65
CA GLU A 733 -2.68 8.31 61.09
C GLU A 733 -2.45 9.78 61.47
N ASN A 734 -3.11 10.24 62.52
CA ASN A 734 -3.05 11.62 63.04
C ASN A 734 -3.51 12.71 62.07
N ILE A 735 -4.25 12.37 61.02
CA ILE A 735 -4.79 13.35 60.06
C ILE A 735 -6.20 13.82 60.47
N SER A 736 -6.46 15.12 60.32
CA SER A 736 -7.81 15.70 60.41
C SER A 736 -8.23 16.27 59.06
N TRP A 737 -9.53 16.25 58.77
CA TRP A 737 -10.09 16.80 57.54
C TRP A 737 -11.16 17.85 57.83
N ASP A 738 -11.15 18.92 57.05
CA ASP A 738 -12.24 19.90 57.00
C ASP A 738 -13.40 19.33 56.18
N PHE A 739 -14.30 18.62 56.86
CA PHE A 739 -15.49 18.07 56.22
C PHE A 739 -16.52 19.13 55.81
N LYS A 740 -16.40 20.38 56.25
CA LYS A 740 -17.33 21.47 55.90
C LYS A 740 -17.02 22.10 54.56
N ASP A 741 -15.76 22.03 54.13
CA ASP A 741 -15.29 22.54 52.83
C ASP A 741 -15.41 21.50 51.69
N LEU A 742 -16.04 20.35 51.96
CA LEU A 742 -16.40 19.37 50.94
C LEU A 742 -17.62 19.85 50.13
N LYS A 743 -17.62 19.63 48.82
CA LYS A 743 -18.61 20.15 47.86
C LYS A 743 -20.06 19.81 48.23
N ASN A 744 -20.27 18.62 48.80
CA ASN A 744 -21.59 18.09 49.13
C ASN A 744 -22.06 18.39 50.57
N TYR A 745 -21.27 19.11 51.36
CA TYR A 745 -21.64 19.49 52.73
C TYR A 745 -22.81 20.48 52.74
N LYS A 746 -23.68 20.37 53.77
CA LYS A 746 -24.82 21.28 53.97
C LYS A 746 -24.82 21.82 55.38
N SER A 747 -25.06 23.12 55.55
CA SER A 747 -25.06 23.78 56.86
C SER A 747 -26.39 23.63 57.62
N GLY A 748 -26.40 24.06 58.88
CA GLY A 748 -27.60 24.10 59.72
C GLY A 748 -28.22 22.73 59.99
N ARG A 749 -29.55 22.61 59.95
CA ARG A 749 -30.28 21.34 60.20
C ARG A 749 -29.99 20.25 59.16
N ALA A 750 -29.38 20.60 58.02
CA ALA A 750 -29.02 19.66 56.96
C ALA A 750 -27.61 19.05 57.13
N SER A 751 -26.81 19.54 58.08
CA SER A 751 -25.47 19.00 58.40
C SER A 751 -25.48 17.54 58.85
N ALA A 752 -26.62 17.02 59.30
CA ALA A 752 -26.76 15.63 59.70
C ALA A 752 -27.11 14.67 58.54
N ILE A 753 -27.22 15.19 57.31
CA ILE A 753 -27.53 14.39 56.13
C ILE A 753 -26.22 13.78 55.62
N PRO A 754 -26.12 12.45 55.50
CA PRO A 754 -24.91 11.82 54.98
C PRO A 754 -24.71 12.15 53.50
N PHE A 755 -23.46 12.29 53.09
CA PHE A 755 -23.08 12.57 51.71
C PHE A 755 -21.76 11.87 51.35
N THR A 756 -21.43 11.87 50.07
CA THR A 756 -20.19 11.31 49.52
C THR A 756 -19.23 12.43 49.09
N ALA A 757 -17.94 12.17 49.23
CA ALA A 757 -16.86 12.93 48.62
C ALA A 757 -15.88 11.93 47.97
N SER A 758 -15.17 12.32 46.92
CA SER A 758 -14.09 11.48 46.40
C SER A 758 -12.92 11.48 47.40
N LEU A 759 -12.10 10.43 47.38
CA LEU A 759 -10.92 10.36 48.23
C LEU A 759 -9.94 11.52 47.94
N PRO A 760 -9.68 11.90 46.68
CA PRO A 760 -8.87 13.09 46.38
C PRO A 760 -9.46 14.39 46.91
N GLU A 761 -10.77 14.56 46.80
CA GLU A 761 -11.45 15.73 47.38
C GLU A 761 -11.23 15.80 48.88
N LEU A 762 -11.39 14.68 49.60
CA LEU A 762 -11.15 14.64 51.04
C LEU A 762 -9.71 15.02 51.39
N LEU A 763 -8.74 14.44 50.69
CA LEU A 763 -7.32 14.65 50.96
C LEU A 763 -6.88 16.08 50.65
N SER A 764 -7.50 16.74 49.66
CA SER A 764 -7.28 18.17 49.40
C SER A 764 -7.72 19.09 50.55
N LYS A 765 -8.54 18.58 51.48
CA LYS A 765 -9.07 19.29 52.66
C LYS A 765 -8.45 18.82 53.96
N LYS A 766 -7.25 18.25 53.89
CA LYS A 766 -6.45 17.86 55.05
C LYS A 766 -6.05 19.10 55.86
N ILE A 767 -6.09 18.95 57.18
CA ILE A 767 -5.58 19.89 58.17
C ILE A 767 -4.49 19.15 58.95
N ASP A 768 -3.29 19.72 58.99
CA ASP A 768 -2.16 19.22 59.77
C ASP A 768 -2.33 19.48 61.28
#